data_AF-A0A6L8KY14-F1
#
_entry.id   AF-A0A6L8KY14-F1
#
_cell.length_a   1.000
_cell.length_b   1.000
_cell.length_c   1.000
_cell.angle_alpha   90.00
_cell.angle_beta   90.00
_cell.angle_gamma   90.00
#
_symmetry.space_group_name_H-M   'P 1'
#
loop_
_entity.id
_entity.type
_entity.pdbx_description
1 polymer ?
#
loop_
_entity_poly.entity_id
_entity_poly.type
_entity_poly.pdbx_seq_one_letter_code
_entity_poly.pdbx_strand_id
1 'polypeptide(L)'
;MRTGFEQPGGLLSLTSPFGDNDLLLDAVEGSEGISELFKFSLYMRSANTSLSAATVVGKNMTVTLNVEGGSKRYITGIVSRFIQGGFDQDFSTYEAEVVPMLWLLTLSRDRKIYQTKSVAEIIKAVLGDFGITFDDKLTQTYDKLDYVVQYDETAFDFISRLMEQAGIFYFFTFSSSGHTMVLGDASSNFADCDGAAKVRFFPHTGMSNEIDTVSRFAYENRIAIKKSTVNDYDFINPSTSLEGTHSATTGNGAVYEFATGHLAVAAANAIAKLRVEASQVGAEILRGDSYCYPFSAGSKFTLSGHFVDTLNAAFVLRRVHHTARDDLYSNSFEAFPSAVPFRPPVQTPRPRAVGCETALVVGPSGEEIWTDKWGRIKVQFPWDRDGAKDDKSSTWLRVAQSVAGKGFGALFLPRVGQEVVVTYLNGDPERPMVTGCVYNGENALPAELPANQTQTIMRTWSSKQGAAGNELRFEDKKDSEQLYMHAQKDMLTEIENALTTTIKKGAEIHTLQEGDRTVDVQKGKETHNVKGTRDITVTGDETHTNSGKFTHKVTGDYALTIDGKLTITVTGDISIKSSAGVTQEAGTAFAAKSGTAFSIKGGTELTSEAGTNLTNKAGMKMLNQGGVQMDNKAPIINSKADATQTVEAGAMLTLKGALAKVN
;
A
#
# COMPACT_ATOMS: atom_id res chain seq x y z
N MET A 1 29.55 50.41 -48.25
CA MET A 1 28.91 50.52 -46.92
C MET A 1 28.55 51.98 -46.69
N ARG A 2 27.26 52.29 -46.58
CA ARG A 2 26.77 53.63 -46.23
C ARG A 2 27.22 53.99 -44.82
N THR A 3 27.65 55.23 -44.61
CA THR A 3 27.84 55.84 -43.29
C THR A 3 26.52 56.48 -42.83
N GLY A 4 26.11 56.28 -41.58
CA GLY A 4 24.82 56.77 -41.04
C GLY A 4 23.76 55.67 -40.90
N PHE A 5 24.14 54.55 -40.26
CA PHE A 5 23.23 53.44 -39.96
C PHE A 5 22.64 53.69 -38.57
N GLU A 6 21.54 54.43 -38.51
CA GLU A 6 20.78 54.74 -37.29
C GLU A 6 19.37 54.16 -37.41
N GLN A 7 18.78 53.74 -36.29
CA GLN A 7 17.38 53.32 -36.30
C GLN A 7 16.48 54.46 -36.79
N PRO A 8 15.65 54.23 -37.84
CA PRO A 8 14.75 55.26 -38.31
C PRO A 8 13.76 55.62 -37.20
N GLY A 9 13.52 56.93 -37.01
CA GLY A 9 12.44 57.40 -36.14
C GLY A 9 11.08 57.14 -36.80
N GLY A 10 10.61 55.90 -36.75
CA GLY A 10 9.37 55.42 -37.36
C GLY A 10 8.56 54.53 -36.44
N LEU A 11 7.67 53.72 -37.02
CA LEU A 11 6.77 52.83 -36.28
C LEU A 11 7.52 51.77 -35.45
N LEU A 12 8.61 51.21 -35.99
CA LEU A 12 9.34 50.09 -35.42
C LEU A 12 10.74 50.49 -34.98
N SER A 13 11.10 50.10 -33.75
CA SER A 13 12.47 50.18 -33.24
C SER A 13 12.80 48.93 -32.42
N LEU A 14 14.08 48.63 -32.26
CA LEU A 14 14.57 47.38 -31.68
C LEU A 14 15.70 47.61 -30.68
N THR A 15 15.56 47.12 -29.46
CA THR A 15 16.68 47.01 -28.54
C THR A 15 17.21 45.58 -28.59
N SER A 16 18.51 45.43 -28.88
CA SER A 16 19.18 44.13 -29.01
C SER A 16 20.51 44.08 -28.24
N PRO A 17 21.02 42.87 -27.91
CA PRO A 17 22.33 42.71 -27.26
C PRO A 17 23.54 43.17 -28.09
N PHE A 18 23.37 43.47 -29.39
CA PHE A 18 24.46 43.96 -30.24
C PHE A 18 24.71 45.46 -30.05
N GLY A 19 23.65 46.23 -29.79
CA GLY A 19 23.67 47.69 -29.68
C GLY A 19 22.45 48.31 -30.38
N ASP A 20 22.20 49.59 -30.11
CA ASP A 20 21.01 50.30 -30.61
C ASP A 20 20.98 50.46 -32.13
N ASN A 21 22.13 50.38 -32.80
CA ASN A 21 22.24 50.63 -34.23
C ASN A 21 22.88 49.47 -34.99
N ASP A 22 23.01 48.27 -34.42
CA ASP A 22 23.59 47.13 -35.16
C ASP A 22 22.56 46.35 -35.98
N LEU A 23 21.28 46.40 -35.60
CA LEU A 23 20.17 45.78 -36.30
C LEU A 23 19.05 46.80 -36.50
N LEU A 24 18.61 46.96 -37.75
CA LEU A 24 17.40 47.71 -38.09
C LEU A 24 16.26 46.73 -38.28
N LEU A 25 15.12 47.00 -37.66
CA LEU A 25 13.93 46.17 -37.78
C LEU A 25 13.10 46.63 -38.98
N ASP A 26 12.91 45.76 -39.96
CA ASP A 26 12.11 46.02 -41.16
C ASP A 26 10.66 45.52 -40.97
N ALA A 27 10.49 44.39 -40.29
CA ALA A 27 9.16 43.85 -39.98
C ALA A 27 9.14 43.00 -38.71
N VAL A 28 7.97 42.95 -38.07
CA VAL A 28 7.64 41.98 -37.01
C VAL A 28 6.32 41.30 -37.35
N GLU A 29 6.31 39.98 -37.25
CA GLU A 29 5.13 39.16 -37.46
C GLU A 29 5.02 38.10 -36.37
N GLY A 30 3.88 37.97 -35.72
CA GLY A 30 3.75 36.99 -34.64
C GLY A 30 2.43 36.97 -33.94
N SER A 31 2.24 35.95 -33.09
CA SER A 31 0.99 35.74 -32.36
C SER A 31 1.22 35.69 -30.86
N GLU A 32 0.25 36.20 -30.12
CA GLU A 32 0.10 36.02 -28.68
C GLU A 32 -1.33 35.58 -28.35
N GLY A 33 -1.50 34.80 -27.28
CA GLY A 33 -2.79 34.25 -26.91
C GLY A 33 -2.87 33.88 -25.42
N ILE A 34 -4.10 33.82 -24.90
CA ILE A 34 -4.35 33.33 -23.54
C ILE A 34 -4.06 31.83 -23.49
N SER A 35 -3.26 31.43 -22.51
CA SER A 35 -2.74 30.08 -22.30
C SER A 35 -1.91 29.57 -23.48
N GLU A 36 -1.24 30.46 -24.20
CA GLU A 36 -0.40 30.15 -25.35
C GLU A 36 0.97 30.85 -25.21
N LEU A 37 2.04 30.19 -25.65
CA LEU A 37 3.36 30.82 -25.75
C LEU A 37 3.36 31.77 -26.95
N PHE A 38 3.64 33.06 -26.73
CA PHE A 38 3.77 33.99 -27.84
C PHE A 38 5.00 33.63 -28.69
N LYS A 39 4.93 33.95 -29.99
CA LYS A 39 6.07 33.79 -30.90
C LYS A 39 6.05 34.91 -31.93
N PHE A 40 7.13 35.67 -31.98
CA PHE A 40 7.35 36.77 -32.93
C PHE A 40 8.58 36.52 -33.78
N SER A 41 8.43 36.65 -35.09
CA SER A 41 9.51 36.63 -36.06
C SER A 41 9.89 38.08 -36.38
N LEU A 42 11.15 38.41 -36.15
CA LEU A 42 11.73 39.71 -36.45
C LEU A 42 12.52 39.60 -37.74
N TYR A 43 12.24 40.47 -38.71
CA TYR A 43 13.00 40.58 -39.95
C TYR A 43 13.82 41.86 -39.90
N MET A 44 15.13 41.72 -39.99
CA MET A 44 16.07 42.79 -39.71
C MET A 44 17.16 42.84 -40.77
N ARG A 45 17.84 43.98 -40.83
CA ARG A 45 19.04 44.16 -41.64
C ARG A 45 20.16 44.83 -40.85
N SER A 46 21.40 44.57 -41.26
CA SER A 46 22.61 45.15 -40.68
C SER A 46 23.62 45.55 -41.75
N ALA A 47 24.39 46.61 -41.50
CA ALA A 47 25.62 46.87 -42.24
C ALA A 47 26.74 45.86 -41.89
N ASN A 48 26.63 45.17 -40.75
CA ASN A 48 27.58 44.17 -40.30
C ASN A 48 27.19 42.78 -40.84
N THR A 49 28.09 42.16 -41.59
CA THR A 49 27.93 40.81 -42.18
C THR A 49 28.35 39.67 -41.24
N SER A 50 28.72 39.98 -39.99
CA SER A 50 29.37 39.04 -39.07
C SER A 50 28.72 39.01 -37.67
N LEU A 51 27.45 39.40 -37.55
CA LEU A 51 26.74 39.32 -36.26
C LEU A 51 26.56 37.85 -35.85
N SER A 52 27.09 37.51 -34.67
CA SER A 52 27.11 36.14 -34.18
C SER A 52 25.84 35.78 -33.40
N ALA A 53 25.22 34.65 -33.76
CA ALA A 53 24.10 34.07 -33.01
C ALA A 53 24.42 33.86 -31.52
N ALA A 54 25.68 33.55 -31.17
CA ALA A 54 26.11 33.34 -29.79
C ALA A 54 25.96 34.59 -28.90
N THR A 55 25.90 35.77 -29.49
CA THR A 55 25.70 37.03 -28.76
C THR A 55 24.25 37.24 -28.35
N VAL A 56 23.29 36.67 -29.07
CA VAL A 56 21.86 37.03 -28.98
C VAL A 56 20.93 35.87 -28.59
N VAL A 57 21.22 34.64 -29.03
CA VAL A 57 20.40 33.47 -28.67
C VAL A 57 20.39 33.28 -27.15
N GLY A 58 19.20 33.10 -26.58
CA GLY A 58 18.97 33.00 -25.15
C GLY A 58 18.93 34.33 -24.39
N LYS A 59 19.14 35.47 -25.07
CA LYS A 59 19.03 36.81 -24.48
C LYS A 59 17.75 37.52 -24.92
N ASN A 60 17.40 38.60 -24.22
CA ASN A 60 16.22 39.39 -24.55
C ASN A 60 16.44 40.28 -25.78
N MET A 61 15.40 40.41 -26.60
CA MET A 61 15.21 41.47 -27.58
C MET A 61 13.87 42.16 -27.32
N THR A 62 13.84 43.47 -27.49
CA THR A 62 12.64 44.31 -27.28
C THR A 62 12.29 45.04 -28.55
N VAL A 63 11.14 44.72 -29.14
CA VAL A 63 10.53 45.54 -30.20
C VAL A 63 9.70 46.63 -29.54
N THR A 64 9.86 47.87 -30.00
CA THR A 64 9.01 48.99 -29.61
C THR A 64 8.21 49.47 -30.81
N LEU A 65 6.88 49.40 -30.68
CA LEU A 65 5.91 50.01 -31.57
C LEU A 65 5.62 51.44 -31.07
N ASN A 66 5.95 52.43 -31.88
CA ASN A 66 5.81 53.84 -31.56
C ASN A 66 4.98 54.57 -32.63
N VAL A 67 3.71 54.83 -32.31
CA VAL A 67 2.82 55.60 -33.18
C VAL A 67 2.76 57.05 -32.69
N GLU A 68 2.87 58.02 -33.60
CA GLU A 68 2.80 59.44 -33.27
C GLU A 68 1.46 59.78 -32.59
N GLY A 69 1.52 60.39 -31.40
CA GLY A 69 0.34 60.73 -30.59
C GLY A 69 -0.27 59.55 -29.80
N GLY A 70 0.27 58.34 -29.93
CA GLY A 70 -0.16 57.13 -29.19
C GLY A 70 0.78 56.73 -28.04
N SER A 71 0.38 55.74 -27.24
CA SER A 71 1.25 55.11 -26.24
C SER A 71 2.25 54.14 -26.89
N LYS A 72 3.45 53.98 -26.31
CA LYS A 72 4.40 52.96 -26.79
C LYS A 72 3.93 51.57 -26.40
N ARG A 73 4.03 50.61 -27.33
CA ARG A 73 3.85 49.19 -27.04
C ARG A 73 5.19 48.47 -27.15
N TYR A 74 5.45 47.56 -26.22
CA TYR A 74 6.65 46.72 -26.21
C TYR A 74 6.29 45.27 -26.51
N ILE A 75 7.19 44.58 -27.21
CA ILE A 75 7.19 43.12 -27.35
C ILE A 75 8.60 42.68 -26.96
N THR A 76 8.72 42.11 -25.76
CA THR A 76 10.00 41.74 -25.15
C THR A 76 10.01 40.24 -24.88
N GLY A 77 11.01 39.53 -25.36
CA GLY A 77 11.16 38.09 -25.11
C GLY A 77 12.56 37.59 -25.37
N ILE A 78 12.79 36.30 -25.11
CA ILE A 78 14.07 35.65 -25.34
C ILE A 78 14.17 35.19 -26.80
N VAL A 79 15.38 35.26 -27.37
CA VAL A 79 15.63 34.78 -28.73
C VAL A 79 15.88 33.28 -28.72
N SER A 80 14.91 32.52 -29.23
CA SER A 80 15.00 31.05 -29.37
C SER A 80 15.77 30.61 -30.61
N ARG A 81 15.76 31.44 -31.65
CA ARG A 81 16.40 31.16 -32.93
C ARG A 81 16.88 32.46 -33.56
N PHE A 82 18.07 32.43 -34.14
CA PHE A 82 18.65 33.55 -34.89
C PHE A 82 19.20 33.03 -36.22
N ILE A 83 18.86 33.69 -37.32
CA ILE A 83 19.20 33.29 -38.68
C ILE A 83 19.97 34.44 -39.32
N GLN A 84 21.14 34.13 -39.87
CA GLN A 84 21.83 35.02 -40.78
C GLN A 84 21.40 34.65 -42.21
N GLY A 85 20.81 35.61 -42.91
CA GLY A 85 20.35 35.47 -44.29
C GLY A 85 21.41 35.85 -45.32
N GLY A 86 20.93 36.24 -46.50
CA GLY A 86 21.78 36.76 -47.57
C GLY A 86 22.22 38.20 -47.32
N PHE A 87 22.93 38.76 -48.30
CA PHE A 87 23.26 40.19 -48.33
C PHE A 87 22.98 40.76 -49.72
N ASP A 88 22.56 42.02 -49.76
CA ASP A 88 22.52 42.81 -50.99
C ASP A 88 23.73 43.77 -51.07
N GLN A 89 23.71 44.73 -51.98
CA GLN A 89 24.82 45.67 -52.15
C GLN A 89 25.07 46.55 -50.91
N ASP A 90 24.07 46.73 -50.05
CA ASP A 90 24.07 47.68 -48.95
C ASP A 90 23.96 47.02 -47.56
N PHE A 91 23.27 45.89 -47.41
CA PHE A 91 22.97 45.27 -46.11
C PHE A 91 22.96 43.74 -46.13
N SER A 92 23.24 43.13 -44.97
CA SER A 92 22.95 41.71 -44.68
C SER A 92 21.60 41.57 -43.98
N THR A 93 20.84 40.52 -44.29
CA THR A 93 19.55 40.23 -43.65
C THR A 93 19.70 39.26 -42.49
N TYR A 94 18.88 39.44 -41.46
CA TYR A 94 18.85 38.62 -40.25
C TYR A 94 17.41 38.38 -39.82
N GLU A 95 17.14 37.20 -39.27
CA GLU A 95 15.85 36.88 -38.66
C GLU A 95 16.02 36.40 -37.22
N ALA A 96 15.09 36.75 -36.33
CA ALA A 96 15.07 36.25 -34.96
C ALA A 96 13.68 35.76 -34.57
N GLU A 97 13.60 34.61 -33.89
CA GLU A 97 12.36 34.13 -33.25
C GLU A 97 12.38 34.48 -31.76
N VAL A 98 11.52 35.40 -31.35
CA VAL A 98 11.35 35.88 -29.98
C VAL A 98 10.16 35.17 -29.33
N VAL A 99 10.40 34.53 -28.18
CA VAL A 99 9.43 33.71 -27.41
C VAL A 99 9.44 34.13 -25.93
N PRO A 100 8.42 33.78 -25.12
CA PRO A 100 8.47 34.03 -23.68
C PRO A 100 9.56 33.22 -23.01
N MET A 101 10.04 33.68 -21.85
CA MET A 101 10.98 32.91 -21.02
C MET A 101 10.37 31.57 -20.58
N LEU A 102 9.04 31.52 -20.46
CA LEU A 102 8.27 30.29 -20.19
C LEU A 102 8.54 29.18 -21.22
N TRP A 103 8.92 29.52 -22.45
CA TRP A 103 9.26 28.54 -23.49
C TRP A 103 10.46 27.66 -23.11
N LEU A 104 11.38 28.13 -22.26
CA LEU A 104 12.52 27.33 -21.79
C LEU A 104 12.10 26.06 -21.05
N LEU A 105 10.91 26.05 -20.44
CA LEU A 105 10.38 24.86 -19.76
C LEU A 105 10.09 23.71 -20.74
N THR A 106 9.92 24.00 -22.03
CA THR A 106 9.76 22.98 -23.09
C THR A 106 11.08 22.23 -23.38
N LEU A 107 12.22 22.79 -22.97
CA LEU A 107 13.55 22.20 -23.10
C LEU A 107 13.97 21.39 -21.87
N SER A 108 13.01 21.05 -20.99
CA SER A 108 13.23 20.23 -19.81
C SER A 108 12.38 18.98 -19.88
N ARG A 109 12.78 17.89 -19.23
CA ARG A 109 11.96 16.69 -19.04
C ARG A 109 12.45 15.98 -17.79
N ASP A 110 11.53 15.62 -16.90
CA ASP A 110 11.90 15.05 -15.60
C ASP A 110 10.84 14.08 -15.07
N ARG A 111 11.22 13.35 -14.02
CA ARG A 111 10.31 12.64 -13.13
C ARG A 111 10.45 13.19 -11.72
N LYS A 112 9.39 13.77 -11.17
CA LYS A 112 9.43 14.45 -9.88
C LYS A 112 8.13 14.30 -9.11
N ILE A 113 8.24 14.08 -7.81
CA ILE A 113 7.11 13.90 -6.90
C ILE A 113 6.88 15.19 -6.11
N TYR A 114 5.63 15.65 -6.09
CA TYR A 114 5.17 16.75 -5.25
C TYR A 114 4.14 16.22 -4.24
N GLN A 115 4.39 16.43 -2.96
CA GLN A 115 3.53 15.96 -1.87
C GLN A 115 3.01 17.12 -1.03
N THR A 116 1.75 16.99 -0.59
CA THR A 116 1.09 17.94 0.33
C THR A 116 1.15 19.39 -0.16
N LYS A 117 1.02 19.59 -1.47
CA LYS A 117 1.01 20.88 -2.15
C LYS A 117 -0.24 21.01 -3.01
N SER A 118 -0.81 22.21 -3.06
CA SER A 118 -1.87 22.56 -3.99
C SER A 118 -1.33 22.74 -5.41
N VAL A 119 -2.20 22.66 -6.41
CA VAL A 119 -1.84 22.90 -7.82
C VAL A 119 -1.16 24.26 -8.00
N ALA A 120 -1.67 25.31 -7.35
CA ALA A 120 -1.08 26.64 -7.42
C ALA A 120 0.33 26.70 -6.80
N GLU A 121 0.56 26.04 -5.66
CA GLU A 121 1.89 25.95 -5.03
C GLU A 121 2.88 25.20 -5.92
N ILE A 122 2.44 24.14 -6.62
CA ILE A 122 3.28 23.36 -7.55
C ILE A 122 3.67 24.21 -8.76
N ILE A 123 2.69 24.86 -9.42
CA ILE A 123 2.94 25.73 -10.59
C ILE A 123 3.95 26.82 -10.22
N LYS A 124 3.74 27.51 -9.09
CA LYS A 124 4.64 28.58 -8.63
C LYS A 124 6.04 28.08 -8.31
N ALA A 125 6.17 26.89 -7.73
CA ALA A 125 7.48 26.28 -7.47
C ALA A 125 8.23 26.01 -8.78
N VAL A 126 7.57 25.40 -9.77
CA VAL A 126 8.18 25.13 -11.08
C VAL A 126 8.55 26.44 -11.79
N LEU A 127 7.67 27.45 -11.79
CA LEU A 127 7.98 28.77 -12.36
C LEU A 127 9.19 29.42 -11.67
N GLY A 128 9.29 29.29 -10.35
CA GLY A 128 10.42 29.77 -9.55
C GLY A 128 11.74 29.06 -9.87
N ASP A 129 11.73 27.74 -10.03
CA ASP A 129 12.92 26.94 -10.37
C ASP A 129 13.53 27.37 -11.72
N PHE A 130 12.71 27.88 -12.64
CA PHE A 130 13.13 28.39 -13.95
C PHE A 130 13.31 29.92 -13.98
N GLY A 131 13.13 30.62 -12.86
CA GLY A 131 13.30 32.07 -12.78
C GLY A 131 12.28 32.87 -13.59
N ILE A 132 11.07 32.35 -13.78
CA ILE A 132 10.00 33.03 -14.52
C ILE A 132 9.44 34.18 -13.68
N THR A 133 9.40 35.38 -14.23
CA THR A 133 8.70 36.52 -13.61
C THR A 133 7.19 36.39 -13.85
N PHE A 134 6.42 36.27 -12.79
CA PHE A 134 4.96 36.18 -12.88
C PHE A 134 4.23 37.05 -11.85
N ASP A 135 3.00 37.42 -12.19
CA ASP A 135 2.03 38.11 -11.34
C ASP A 135 0.89 37.13 -11.00
N ASP A 136 0.67 36.90 -9.71
CA ASP A 136 -0.30 35.94 -9.18
C ASP A 136 -1.63 36.63 -8.90
N LYS A 137 -2.58 36.50 -9.82
CA LYS A 137 -3.94 37.05 -9.66
C LYS A 137 -5.01 35.97 -9.40
N LEU A 138 -4.60 34.79 -8.93
CA LEU A 138 -5.52 33.72 -8.59
C LEU A 138 -6.45 34.17 -7.44
N THR A 139 -7.75 33.99 -7.63
CA THR A 139 -8.78 34.41 -6.67
C THR A 139 -9.36 33.26 -5.85
N GLN A 140 -9.22 32.02 -6.34
CA GLN A 140 -9.70 30.81 -5.68
C GLN A 140 -8.63 30.19 -4.77
N THR A 141 -9.10 29.41 -3.80
CA THR A 141 -8.26 28.52 -2.98
C THR A 141 -8.23 27.14 -3.61
N TYR A 142 -7.03 26.56 -3.74
CA TYR A 142 -6.83 25.22 -4.28
C TYR A 142 -6.45 24.26 -3.16
N ASP A 143 -7.15 23.13 -3.07
CA ASP A 143 -6.89 22.10 -2.07
C ASP A 143 -5.48 21.50 -2.24
N LYS A 144 -4.88 21.11 -1.12
CA LYS A 144 -3.60 20.40 -1.13
C LYS A 144 -3.82 18.97 -1.60
N LEU A 145 -2.96 18.54 -2.50
CA LEU A 145 -2.95 17.19 -3.04
C LEU A 145 -1.91 16.36 -2.28
N ASP A 146 -2.26 15.13 -1.93
CA ASP A 146 -1.37 14.22 -1.22
C ASP A 146 -0.17 13.83 -2.09
N TYR A 147 -0.39 13.65 -3.39
CA TYR A 147 0.59 13.08 -4.32
C TYR A 147 0.31 13.53 -5.75
N VAL A 148 1.26 14.24 -6.36
CA VAL A 148 1.25 14.69 -7.76
C VAL A 148 2.60 14.36 -8.37
N VAL A 149 2.62 13.86 -9.59
CA VAL A 149 3.86 13.38 -10.22
C VAL A 149 4.03 14.03 -11.59
N GLN A 150 5.12 14.78 -11.77
CA GLN A 150 5.63 15.05 -13.11
C GLN A 150 6.23 13.72 -13.61
N TYR A 151 5.67 13.12 -14.66
CA TYR A 151 6.07 11.78 -15.11
C TYR A 151 6.41 11.77 -16.60
N ASP A 152 7.71 11.74 -16.93
CA ASP A 152 8.23 11.72 -18.30
C ASP A 152 7.64 12.84 -19.18
N GLU A 153 7.42 14.02 -18.61
CA GLU A 153 6.85 15.17 -19.30
C GLU A 153 7.73 16.41 -19.09
N THR A 154 7.61 17.38 -20.00
CA THR A 154 8.37 18.63 -19.86
C THR A 154 7.81 19.45 -18.70
N ALA A 155 8.62 20.33 -18.10
CA ALA A 155 8.09 21.23 -17.07
C ALA A 155 6.93 22.09 -17.59
N PHE A 156 6.95 22.42 -18.90
CA PHE A 156 5.88 23.18 -19.55
C PHE A 156 4.60 22.35 -19.66
N ASP A 157 4.68 21.11 -20.14
CA ASP A 157 3.50 20.23 -20.23
C ASP A 157 2.93 19.95 -18.84
N PHE A 158 3.80 19.73 -17.84
CA PHE A 158 3.40 19.49 -16.46
C PHE A 158 2.55 20.64 -15.89
N ILE A 159 3.05 21.88 -15.95
CA ILE A 159 2.28 23.02 -15.45
C ILE A 159 1.07 23.34 -16.34
N SER A 160 1.15 23.10 -17.65
CA SER A 160 0.03 23.32 -18.58
C SER A 160 -1.13 22.39 -18.27
N ARG A 161 -0.91 21.07 -18.13
CA ARG A 161 -1.98 20.13 -17.77
C ARG A 161 -2.58 20.43 -16.39
N LEU A 162 -1.77 20.91 -15.44
CA LEU A 162 -2.23 21.28 -14.11
C LEU A 162 -3.10 22.54 -14.15
N MET A 163 -2.67 23.55 -14.90
CA MET A 163 -3.43 24.77 -15.15
C MET A 163 -4.76 24.47 -15.85
N GLU A 164 -4.73 23.62 -16.88
CA GLU A 164 -5.92 23.15 -17.61
C GLU A 164 -6.92 22.42 -16.70
N GLN A 165 -6.43 21.55 -15.81
CA GLN A 165 -7.26 20.81 -14.87
C GLN A 165 -7.88 21.71 -13.80
N ALA A 166 -7.11 22.68 -13.31
CA ALA A 166 -7.51 23.62 -12.26
C ALA A 166 -8.28 24.85 -12.76
N GLY A 167 -8.41 25.02 -14.09
CA GLY A 167 -9.06 26.18 -14.69
C GLY A 167 -8.24 27.47 -14.62
N ILE A 168 -6.93 27.36 -14.38
CA ILE A 168 -5.99 28.48 -14.34
C ILE A 168 -5.56 28.78 -15.77
N PHE A 169 -5.65 30.04 -16.19
CA PHE A 169 -5.09 30.51 -17.44
C PHE A 169 -3.91 31.44 -17.21
N TYR A 170 -3.17 31.71 -18.28
CA TYR A 170 -2.12 32.72 -18.24
C TYR A 170 -2.11 33.59 -19.50
N PHE A 171 -1.51 34.75 -19.42
CA PHE A 171 -1.17 35.60 -20.58
C PHE A 171 0.06 36.43 -20.22
N PHE A 172 0.56 37.25 -21.15
CA PHE A 172 1.78 38.03 -20.94
C PHE A 172 1.50 39.52 -21.01
N THR A 173 2.12 40.28 -20.11
CA THR A 173 2.19 41.75 -20.20
C THR A 173 3.62 42.17 -20.48
N PHE A 174 3.80 43.25 -21.24
CA PHE A 174 5.11 43.67 -21.73
C PHE A 174 5.49 45.03 -21.16
N SER A 175 6.79 45.19 -20.91
CA SER A 175 7.41 46.47 -20.57
C SER A 175 8.67 46.66 -21.42
N SER A 176 9.27 47.84 -21.34
CA SER A 176 10.54 48.14 -22.03
C SER A 176 11.70 47.24 -21.57
N SER A 177 11.63 46.67 -20.36
CA SER A 177 12.70 45.87 -19.76
C SER A 177 12.43 44.37 -19.72
N GLY A 178 11.22 43.91 -20.04
CA GLY A 178 10.86 42.48 -19.95
C GLY A 178 9.41 42.18 -20.30
N HIS A 179 9.00 40.94 -20.01
CA HIS A 179 7.60 40.53 -19.97
C HIS A 179 7.30 39.84 -18.64
N THR A 180 6.04 39.90 -18.21
CA THR A 180 5.54 39.25 -17.00
C THR A 180 4.42 38.30 -17.39
N MET A 181 4.50 37.06 -16.93
CA MET A 181 3.40 36.10 -17.03
C MET A 181 2.32 36.45 -15.99
N VAL A 182 1.06 36.58 -16.37
CA VAL A 182 -0.04 36.80 -15.42
C VAL A 182 -0.80 35.50 -15.25
N LEU A 183 -0.89 34.98 -14.03
CA LEU A 183 -1.74 33.83 -13.68
C LEU A 183 -3.13 34.33 -13.28
N GLY A 184 -4.18 33.75 -13.84
CA GLY A 184 -5.57 34.14 -13.56
C GLY A 184 -6.54 32.97 -13.56
N ASP A 185 -7.68 33.15 -12.89
CA ASP A 185 -8.76 32.16 -12.77
C ASP A 185 -10.18 32.79 -12.79
N ALA A 186 -10.27 34.10 -12.99
CA ALA A 186 -11.52 34.86 -12.98
C ALA A 186 -11.55 35.93 -14.08
N SER A 187 -12.75 36.28 -14.55
CA SER A 187 -12.91 37.33 -15.58
C SER A 187 -12.44 38.72 -15.12
N SER A 188 -12.37 38.96 -13.80
CA SER A 188 -11.81 40.18 -13.22
C SER A 188 -10.30 40.31 -13.41
N ASN A 189 -9.59 39.24 -13.79
CA ASN A 189 -8.16 39.29 -14.06
C ASN A 189 -7.83 39.98 -15.39
N PHE A 190 -8.80 40.12 -16.30
CA PHE A 190 -8.64 40.83 -17.57
C PHE A 190 -8.85 42.34 -17.38
N ALA A 191 -7.75 43.10 -17.50
CA ALA A 191 -7.79 44.56 -17.45
C ALA A 191 -8.22 45.16 -18.80
N ASP A 192 -8.69 46.41 -18.79
CA ASP A 192 -8.93 47.15 -20.03
C ASP A 192 -7.63 47.29 -20.83
N CYS A 193 -7.71 47.19 -22.16
CA CYS A 193 -6.57 47.34 -23.04
C CYS A 193 -6.04 48.76 -22.95
N ASP A 194 -4.82 48.92 -22.46
CA ASP A 194 -4.18 50.23 -22.35
C ASP A 194 -4.04 50.85 -23.74
N GLY A 195 -4.40 52.13 -23.89
CA GLY A 195 -4.47 52.81 -25.18
C GLY A 195 -5.60 52.36 -26.13
N ALA A 196 -6.41 51.36 -25.78
CA ALA A 196 -7.47 50.83 -26.66
C ALA A 196 -8.71 50.27 -25.91
N ALA A 197 -9.08 50.88 -24.78
CA ALA A 197 -10.23 50.43 -23.97
C ALA A 197 -11.58 50.54 -24.71
N LYS A 198 -11.69 51.46 -25.68
CA LYS A 198 -12.83 51.63 -26.58
C LYS A 198 -12.35 51.68 -28.02
N VAL A 199 -12.98 50.90 -28.88
CA VAL A 199 -12.60 50.74 -30.28
C VAL A 199 -13.87 50.79 -31.11
N ARG A 200 -13.86 51.50 -32.23
CA ARG A 200 -15.04 51.58 -33.08
C ARG A 200 -14.97 50.62 -34.26
N PHE A 201 -16.11 50.05 -34.64
CA PHE A 201 -16.23 49.37 -35.92
C PHE A 201 -16.24 50.43 -37.02
N PHE A 202 -15.27 50.34 -37.94
CA PHE A 202 -15.16 51.25 -39.07
C PHE A 202 -14.77 50.42 -40.31
N PRO A 203 -15.74 50.05 -41.16
CA PRO A 203 -15.48 49.16 -42.28
C PRO A 203 -14.45 49.78 -43.21
N HIS A 204 -13.58 48.96 -43.77
CA HIS A 204 -12.51 49.44 -44.65
C HIS A 204 -13.09 50.17 -45.88
N THR A 205 -12.85 51.48 -45.97
CA THR A 205 -13.29 52.35 -47.08
C THR A 205 -12.15 52.69 -48.05
N GLY A 206 -10.92 52.22 -47.77
CA GLY A 206 -9.71 52.49 -48.57
C GLY A 206 -9.08 53.87 -48.40
N MET A 207 -9.64 54.75 -47.54
CA MET A 207 -9.20 56.14 -47.40
C MET A 207 -8.31 56.41 -46.17
N SER A 208 -8.42 55.62 -45.09
CA SER A 208 -7.60 55.78 -43.88
C SER A 208 -7.50 54.47 -43.08
N ASN A 209 -6.34 54.26 -42.45
CA ASN A 209 -6.08 53.15 -41.51
C ASN A 209 -6.06 53.70 -40.08
N GLU A 210 -7.24 54.02 -39.56
CA GLU A 210 -7.36 54.62 -38.23
C GLU A 210 -7.03 53.61 -37.11
N ILE A 211 -6.11 53.98 -36.22
CA ILE A 211 -5.55 53.12 -35.18
C ILE A 211 -6.53 52.76 -34.04
N ASP A 212 -7.73 53.33 -34.02
CA ASP A 212 -8.78 53.06 -33.03
C ASP A 212 -9.94 52.22 -33.61
N THR A 213 -9.69 51.49 -34.71
CA THR A 213 -10.74 50.83 -35.50
C THR A 213 -10.61 49.31 -35.64
N VAL A 214 -11.75 48.63 -35.65
CA VAL A 214 -11.93 47.27 -36.17
C VAL A 214 -12.50 47.39 -37.59
N SER A 215 -11.76 46.92 -38.58
CA SER A 215 -12.08 47.09 -40.00
C SER A 215 -12.85 45.91 -40.60
N ARG A 216 -12.55 44.69 -40.15
CA ARG A 216 -13.34 43.49 -40.43
C ARG A 216 -13.90 42.93 -39.13
N PHE A 217 -15.16 42.53 -39.16
CA PHE A 217 -15.85 41.95 -38.02
C PHE A 217 -16.67 40.73 -38.45
N ALA A 218 -16.45 39.60 -37.80
CA ALA A 218 -17.23 38.37 -37.97
C ALA A 218 -17.55 37.78 -36.59
N TYR A 219 -18.84 37.78 -36.22
CA TYR A 219 -19.30 37.17 -34.98
C TYR A 219 -19.79 35.74 -35.21
N GLU A 220 -19.00 34.79 -34.74
CA GLU A 220 -19.18 33.36 -34.96
C GLU A 220 -19.87 32.71 -33.76
N ASN A 221 -20.90 31.89 -34.05
CA ASN A 221 -21.65 31.14 -33.04
C ASN A 221 -21.54 29.64 -33.35
N ARG A 222 -21.17 28.82 -32.36
CA ARG A 222 -20.99 27.36 -32.49
C ARG A 222 -21.66 26.61 -31.34
N ILE A 223 -21.96 25.33 -31.57
CA ILE A 223 -22.44 24.44 -30.51
C ILE A 223 -21.27 24.08 -29.59
N ALA A 224 -21.43 24.34 -28.29
CA ALA A 224 -20.54 23.90 -27.23
C ALA A 224 -21.14 22.71 -26.43
N ILE A 225 -20.30 22.04 -25.64
CA ILE A 225 -20.70 20.95 -24.75
C ILE A 225 -21.72 21.48 -23.74
N LYS A 226 -22.88 20.82 -23.66
CA LYS A 226 -23.91 21.19 -22.69
C LYS A 226 -23.62 20.63 -21.30
N LYS A 227 -23.22 19.36 -21.21
CA LYS A 227 -23.13 18.64 -19.93
C LYS A 227 -21.80 17.92 -19.76
N SER A 228 -21.24 18.00 -18.57
CA SER A 228 -20.12 17.16 -18.14
C SER A 228 -20.53 16.38 -16.89
N THR A 229 -20.13 15.12 -16.84
CA THR A 229 -20.22 14.28 -15.64
C THR A 229 -18.84 13.73 -15.34
N VAL A 230 -18.43 13.77 -14.07
CA VAL A 230 -17.16 13.19 -13.63
C VAL A 230 -17.39 12.27 -12.44
N ASN A 231 -16.59 11.22 -12.31
CA ASN A 231 -16.73 10.27 -11.21
C ASN A 231 -15.37 9.67 -10.80
N ASP A 232 -15.32 9.10 -9.60
CA ASP A 232 -14.12 8.49 -9.03
C ASP A 232 -14.46 7.39 -8.02
N TYR A 233 -13.44 6.76 -7.45
CA TYR A 233 -13.56 5.74 -6.41
C TYR A 233 -12.63 6.02 -5.24
N ASP A 234 -13.20 6.15 -4.04
CA ASP A 234 -12.48 6.23 -2.78
C ASP A 234 -12.54 4.89 -2.04
N PHE A 235 -11.38 4.26 -1.84
CA PHE A 235 -11.32 2.99 -1.12
C PHE A 235 -11.57 3.13 0.38
N ILE A 236 -11.42 4.34 0.95
CA ILE A 236 -11.69 4.61 2.36
C ILE A 236 -13.20 4.61 2.60
N ASN A 237 -13.97 5.19 1.68
CA ASN A 237 -15.43 5.23 1.70
C ASN A 237 -16.04 4.59 0.43
N PRO A 238 -15.90 3.27 0.23
CA PRO A 238 -16.17 2.62 -1.07
C PRO A 238 -17.63 2.64 -1.52
N SER A 239 -18.57 2.89 -0.61
CA SER A 239 -20.00 3.01 -0.93
C SER A 239 -20.45 4.44 -1.24
N THR A 240 -19.59 5.43 -1.02
CA THR A 240 -19.91 6.84 -1.27
C THR A 240 -19.86 7.10 -2.77
N SER A 241 -20.96 7.59 -3.34
CA SER A 241 -20.96 8.08 -4.72
C SER A 241 -20.14 9.36 -4.81
N LEU A 242 -19.19 9.39 -5.74
CA LEU A 242 -18.37 10.55 -6.05
C LEU A 242 -18.77 11.18 -7.39
N GLU A 243 -19.91 10.81 -7.96
CA GLU A 243 -20.37 11.37 -9.23
C GLU A 243 -20.78 12.84 -9.05
N GLY A 244 -20.24 13.71 -9.90
CA GLY A 244 -20.62 15.12 -10.00
C GLY A 244 -20.98 15.48 -11.44
N THR A 245 -21.87 16.46 -11.61
CA THR A 245 -22.31 16.90 -12.92
C THR A 245 -22.56 18.40 -12.96
N HIS A 246 -22.33 18.99 -14.14
CA HIS A 246 -22.67 20.36 -14.44
C HIS A 246 -23.31 20.44 -15.84
N SER A 247 -24.29 21.32 -16.00
CA SER A 247 -24.96 21.57 -17.29
C SER A 247 -25.10 23.06 -17.55
N ALA A 248 -24.63 23.51 -18.71
CA ALA A 248 -24.89 24.85 -19.22
C ALA A 248 -26.33 24.98 -19.72
N THR A 249 -26.82 26.22 -19.79
CA THR A 249 -28.15 26.57 -20.31
C THR A 249 -28.26 26.22 -21.80
N THR A 250 -27.21 26.52 -22.58
CA THR A 250 -27.13 26.36 -24.03
C THR A 250 -26.03 25.36 -24.41
N GLY A 251 -26.10 24.84 -25.65
CA GLY A 251 -25.21 23.79 -26.14
C GLY A 251 -25.93 22.44 -26.34
N ASN A 252 -25.18 21.43 -26.78
CA ASN A 252 -25.68 20.06 -26.94
C ASN A 252 -24.59 19.02 -26.61
N GLY A 253 -24.98 17.76 -26.41
CA GLY A 253 -24.07 16.67 -26.06
C GLY A 253 -23.67 16.61 -24.58
N ALA A 254 -23.10 15.48 -24.18
CA ALA A 254 -22.61 15.23 -22.84
C ALA A 254 -21.28 14.47 -22.86
N VAL A 255 -20.39 14.76 -21.92
CA VAL A 255 -19.12 14.05 -21.72
C VAL A 255 -19.06 13.40 -20.34
N TYR A 256 -18.34 12.28 -20.24
CA TYR A 256 -18.11 11.54 -19.00
C TYR A 256 -16.61 11.29 -18.80
N GLU A 257 -16.09 11.64 -17.62
CA GLU A 257 -14.69 11.40 -17.22
C GLU A 257 -14.66 10.56 -15.93
N PHE A 258 -13.83 9.51 -15.88
CA PHE A 258 -13.60 8.72 -14.67
C PHE A 258 -12.16 8.89 -14.18
N ALA A 259 -11.95 8.78 -12.87
CA ALA A 259 -10.65 8.94 -12.20
C ALA A 259 -10.08 10.37 -12.30
N THR A 260 -10.87 11.35 -11.87
CA THR A 260 -10.51 12.79 -11.88
C THR A 260 -9.77 13.28 -10.64
N GLY A 261 -9.54 12.43 -9.64
CA GLY A 261 -8.71 12.71 -8.46
C GLY A 261 -9.46 13.33 -7.29
N HIS A 262 -10.79 13.48 -7.36
CA HIS A 262 -11.58 14.12 -6.30
C HIS A 262 -12.09 13.11 -5.27
N LEU A 263 -12.21 13.57 -4.02
CA LEU A 263 -12.76 12.79 -2.90
C LEU A 263 -14.11 13.32 -2.39
N ALA A 264 -14.67 14.33 -3.06
CA ALA A 264 -15.94 14.94 -2.68
C ALA A 264 -16.77 15.32 -3.91
N VAL A 265 -18.10 15.19 -3.81
CA VAL A 265 -19.05 15.55 -4.89
C VAL A 265 -18.98 17.05 -5.23
N ALA A 266 -18.70 17.93 -4.26
CA ALA A 266 -18.53 19.35 -4.52
C ALA A 266 -17.34 19.64 -5.46
N ALA A 267 -16.21 18.97 -5.24
CA ALA A 267 -15.05 19.04 -6.12
C ALA A 267 -15.35 18.42 -7.50
N ALA A 268 -16.10 17.32 -7.55
CA ALA A 268 -16.58 16.71 -8.80
C ALA A 268 -17.42 17.69 -9.63
N ASN A 269 -18.37 18.38 -9.00
CA ASN A 269 -19.19 19.41 -9.65
C ASN A 269 -18.35 20.60 -10.13
N ALA A 270 -17.33 21.01 -9.37
CA ALA A 270 -16.40 22.05 -9.79
C ALA A 270 -15.60 21.65 -11.04
N ILE A 271 -15.04 20.43 -11.07
CA ILE A 271 -14.33 19.91 -12.25
C ILE A 271 -15.27 19.82 -13.46
N ALA A 272 -16.48 19.27 -13.28
CA ALA A 272 -17.48 19.21 -14.35
C ALA A 272 -17.85 20.60 -14.90
N LYS A 273 -17.95 21.60 -14.02
CA LYS A 273 -18.18 22.99 -14.40
C LYS A 273 -17.01 23.54 -15.23
N LEU A 274 -15.76 23.32 -14.82
CA LEU A 274 -14.58 23.75 -15.58
C LEU A 274 -14.55 23.17 -17.00
N ARG A 275 -14.91 21.88 -17.18
CA ARG A 275 -14.98 21.24 -18.50
C ARG A 275 -16.03 21.88 -19.41
N VAL A 276 -17.21 22.19 -18.87
CA VAL A 276 -18.27 22.87 -19.61
C VAL A 276 -17.85 24.30 -19.95
N GLU A 277 -17.38 25.08 -18.97
CA GLU A 277 -16.94 26.47 -19.18
C GLU A 277 -15.83 26.58 -20.22
N ALA A 278 -14.84 25.66 -20.22
CA ALA A 278 -13.78 25.63 -21.22
C ALA A 278 -14.31 25.42 -22.65
N SER A 279 -15.38 24.65 -22.81
CA SER A 279 -16.06 24.50 -24.11
C SER A 279 -16.91 25.71 -24.49
N GLN A 280 -17.54 26.37 -23.50
CA GLN A 280 -18.47 27.48 -23.73
C GLN A 280 -17.78 28.76 -24.20
N VAL A 281 -16.50 28.97 -23.85
CA VAL A 281 -15.68 30.07 -24.42
C VAL A 281 -15.66 30.06 -25.95
N GLY A 282 -15.64 28.87 -26.56
CA GLY A 282 -15.63 28.72 -28.01
C GLY A 282 -17.02 28.80 -28.67
N ALA A 283 -18.09 28.97 -27.89
CA ALA A 283 -19.45 29.05 -28.41
C ALA A 283 -19.72 30.38 -29.13
N GLU A 284 -19.14 31.47 -28.62
CA GLU A 284 -19.30 32.83 -29.15
C GLU A 284 -17.93 33.48 -29.33
N ILE A 285 -17.47 33.62 -30.57
CA ILE A 285 -16.15 34.17 -30.91
C ILE A 285 -16.32 35.31 -31.91
N LEU A 286 -15.72 36.46 -31.58
CA LEU A 286 -15.51 37.57 -32.49
C LEU A 286 -14.17 37.37 -33.19
N ARG A 287 -14.18 37.28 -34.52
CA ARG A 287 -12.98 37.30 -35.38
C ARG A 287 -12.94 38.64 -36.11
N GLY A 288 -11.82 39.35 -36.03
CA GLY A 288 -11.72 40.65 -36.68
C GLY A 288 -10.32 40.98 -37.17
N ASP A 289 -10.26 42.00 -38.01
CA ASP A 289 -9.01 42.63 -38.45
C ASP A 289 -9.03 44.09 -37.98
N SER A 290 -7.87 44.62 -37.60
CA SER A 290 -7.77 45.94 -36.96
C SER A 290 -6.41 46.59 -37.23
N TYR A 291 -6.38 47.92 -37.15
CA TYR A 291 -5.15 48.72 -37.13
C TYR A 291 -4.76 49.14 -35.70
N CYS A 292 -5.44 48.61 -34.69
CA CYS A 292 -5.24 48.93 -33.29
C CYS A 292 -3.99 48.25 -32.73
N TYR A 293 -2.88 48.99 -32.73
CA TYR A 293 -1.59 48.50 -32.29
C TYR A 293 -1.46 48.20 -30.79
N PRO A 294 -2.27 48.76 -29.87
CA PRO A 294 -2.21 48.37 -28.46
C PRO A 294 -2.84 47.01 -28.14
N PHE A 295 -3.65 46.43 -29.04
CA PHE A 295 -4.38 45.17 -28.78
C PHE A 295 -3.49 44.04 -28.29
N SER A 296 -3.72 43.57 -27.07
CA SER A 296 -2.95 42.48 -26.49
C SER A 296 -3.81 41.35 -25.93
N ALA A 297 -3.35 40.11 -26.09
CA ALA A 297 -4.05 38.94 -25.56
C ALA A 297 -4.17 39.02 -24.03
N GLY A 298 -5.35 38.71 -23.48
CA GLY A 298 -5.64 38.87 -22.05
C GLY A 298 -6.04 40.29 -21.64
N SER A 299 -6.25 41.20 -22.59
CA SER A 299 -6.85 42.52 -22.33
C SER A 299 -8.29 42.61 -22.86
N LYS A 300 -9.05 43.57 -22.33
CA LYS A 300 -10.47 43.79 -22.63
C LYS A 300 -10.67 45.10 -23.39
N PHE A 301 -11.52 45.10 -24.42
CA PHE A 301 -11.93 46.32 -25.12
C PHE A 301 -13.45 46.36 -25.27
N THR A 302 -14.00 47.57 -25.39
CA THR A 302 -15.43 47.77 -25.71
C THR A 302 -15.57 48.16 -27.17
N LEU A 303 -16.30 47.35 -27.94
CA LEU A 303 -16.66 47.69 -29.31
C LEU A 303 -17.76 48.75 -29.33
N SER A 304 -17.66 49.71 -30.23
CA SER A 304 -18.64 50.78 -30.43
C SER A 304 -18.89 51.02 -31.93
N GLY A 305 -19.98 51.69 -32.29
CA GLY A 305 -20.28 52.03 -33.69
C GLY A 305 -20.58 50.82 -34.60
N HIS A 306 -20.77 49.62 -34.06
CA HIS A 306 -21.23 48.46 -34.82
C HIS A 306 -22.73 48.61 -35.14
N PHE A 307 -23.14 48.22 -36.36
CA PHE A 307 -24.51 48.37 -36.87
C PHE A 307 -25.54 47.44 -36.20
N VAL A 308 -25.08 46.42 -35.48
CA VAL A 308 -25.90 45.58 -34.59
C VAL A 308 -25.65 46.03 -33.16
N ASP A 309 -26.66 46.63 -32.52
CA ASP A 309 -26.55 47.27 -31.20
C ASP A 309 -26.02 46.33 -30.11
N THR A 310 -26.46 45.06 -30.10
CA THR A 310 -26.04 44.07 -29.10
C THR A 310 -24.55 43.69 -29.17
N LEU A 311 -23.89 43.98 -30.29
CA LEU A 311 -22.46 43.73 -30.48
C LEU A 311 -21.59 44.92 -30.06
N ASN A 312 -22.19 46.06 -29.70
CA ASN A 312 -21.49 47.17 -29.03
C ASN A 312 -21.26 46.84 -27.55
N ALA A 313 -20.43 45.84 -27.30
CA ALA A 313 -20.21 45.23 -25.99
C ALA A 313 -18.73 45.08 -25.67
N ALA A 314 -18.43 44.64 -24.44
CA ALA A 314 -17.06 44.36 -24.00
C ALA A 314 -16.64 42.93 -24.40
N PHE A 315 -15.43 42.83 -24.97
CA PHE A 315 -14.81 41.58 -25.40
C PHE A 315 -13.41 41.47 -24.82
N VAL A 316 -12.97 40.24 -24.56
CA VAL A 316 -11.61 39.91 -24.13
C VAL A 316 -10.86 39.33 -25.32
N LEU A 317 -9.67 39.88 -25.62
CA LEU A 317 -8.80 39.41 -26.68
C LEU A 317 -8.20 38.04 -26.28
N ARG A 318 -8.66 36.99 -26.96
CA ARG A 318 -8.17 35.61 -26.79
C ARG A 318 -6.83 35.41 -27.45
N ARG A 319 -6.70 35.86 -28.70
CA ARG A 319 -5.50 35.73 -29.53
C ARG A 319 -5.38 36.94 -30.44
N VAL A 320 -4.17 37.45 -30.63
CA VAL A 320 -3.88 38.52 -31.59
C VAL A 320 -2.67 38.10 -32.43
N HIS A 321 -2.79 38.25 -33.74
CA HIS A 321 -1.71 38.06 -34.69
C HIS A 321 -1.34 39.43 -35.27
N HIS A 322 -0.11 39.85 -35.02
CA HIS A 322 0.44 41.15 -35.36
C HIS A 322 1.25 41.07 -36.64
N THR A 323 1.08 42.06 -37.50
CA THR A 323 1.93 42.28 -38.67
C THR A 323 2.28 43.76 -38.71
N ALA A 324 3.57 44.07 -38.52
CA ALA A 324 4.08 45.41 -38.76
C ALA A 324 5.23 45.32 -39.75
N ARG A 325 5.19 46.14 -40.80
CA ARG A 325 6.24 46.24 -41.81
C ARG A 325 6.37 47.69 -42.22
N ASP A 326 7.60 48.18 -42.25
CA ASP A 326 7.90 49.59 -42.46
C ASP A 326 7.08 50.46 -41.48
N ASP A 327 6.25 51.38 -42.00
CA ASP A 327 5.37 52.26 -41.20
C ASP A 327 3.91 51.79 -41.15
N LEU A 328 3.60 50.56 -41.59
CA LEU A 328 2.26 50.00 -41.57
C LEU A 328 2.12 48.93 -40.48
N TYR A 329 1.11 49.08 -39.64
CA TYR A 329 0.68 48.07 -38.68
C TYR A 329 -0.71 47.55 -39.02
N SER A 330 -0.92 46.25 -38.89
CA SER A 330 -2.23 45.62 -38.84
C SER A 330 -2.22 44.42 -37.90
N ASN A 331 -3.39 43.97 -37.47
CA ASN A 331 -3.57 42.71 -36.78
C ASN A 331 -4.85 42.00 -37.21
N SER A 332 -4.86 40.69 -36.98
CA SER A 332 -6.09 39.90 -36.89
C SER A 332 -6.23 39.35 -35.48
N PHE A 333 -7.45 39.27 -34.96
CA PHE A 333 -7.69 38.89 -33.58
C PHE A 333 -8.90 37.98 -33.43
N GLU A 334 -8.87 37.21 -32.35
CA GLU A 334 -10.01 36.48 -31.80
C GLU A 334 -10.35 37.06 -30.43
N ALA A 335 -11.62 37.30 -30.17
CA ALA A 335 -12.11 37.75 -28.87
C ALA A 335 -13.40 37.02 -28.48
N PHE A 336 -13.70 36.97 -27.18
CA PHE A 336 -14.94 36.41 -26.64
C PHE A 336 -15.64 37.43 -25.73
N PRO A 337 -16.97 37.35 -25.53
CA PRO A 337 -17.68 38.28 -24.66
C PRO A 337 -17.11 38.28 -23.24
N SER A 338 -16.87 39.45 -22.65
CA SER A 338 -16.20 39.54 -21.34
C SER A 338 -17.00 38.92 -20.18
N ALA A 339 -18.30 38.71 -20.38
CA ALA A 339 -19.18 38.05 -19.42
C ALA A 339 -18.99 36.52 -19.37
N VAL A 340 -18.39 35.91 -20.40
CA VAL A 340 -18.11 34.48 -20.44
C VAL A 340 -16.82 34.19 -19.69
N PRO A 341 -16.82 33.33 -18.66
CA PRO A 341 -15.59 32.99 -17.95
C PRO A 341 -14.64 32.21 -18.86
N PHE A 342 -13.38 32.63 -18.91
CA PHE A 342 -12.36 31.87 -19.64
C PHE A 342 -11.86 30.71 -18.78
N ARG A 343 -11.89 29.51 -19.36
CA ARG A 343 -11.13 28.35 -18.88
C ARG A 343 -10.28 27.81 -20.01
N PRO A 344 -9.01 27.47 -19.77
CA PRO A 344 -8.18 26.84 -20.78
C PRO A 344 -8.83 25.51 -21.22
N PRO A 345 -8.84 25.18 -22.52
CA PRO A 345 -9.25 23.87 -22.99
C PRO A 345 -8.25 22.81 -22.52
N VAL A 346 -8.74 21.61 -22.17
CA VAL A 346 -7.87 20.49 -21.82
C VAL A 346 -7.26 19.92 -23.11
N GLN A 347 -6.00 20.26 -23.37
CA GLN A 347 -5.25 19.91 -24.58
C GLN A 347 -3.99 19.12 -24.25
N THR A 348 -3.35 19.45 -23.12
CA THR A 348 -2.11 18.81 -22.70
C THR A 348 -2.42 17.39 -22.19
N PRO A 349 -1.88 16.34 -22.83
CA PRO A 349 -2.19 14.97 -22.44
C PRO A 349 -1.69 14.68 -21.02
N ARG A 350 -2.49 13.97 -20.22
CA ARG A 350 -2.00 13.46 -18.93
C ARG A 350 -0.93 12.39 -19.18
N PRO A 351 0.18 12.39 -18.41
CA PRO A 351 1.19 11.35 -18.53
C PRO A 351 0.58 9.99 -18.16
N ARG A 352 1.09 8.94 -18.81
CA ARG A 352 0.65 7.57 -18.56
C ARG A 352 1.84 6.65 -18.29
N ALA A 353 1.78 5.94 -17.18
CA ALA A 353 2.67 4.82 -16.91
C ALA A 353 2.17 3.59 -17.68
N VAL A 354 2.91 3.19 -18.72
CA VAL A 354 2.51 2.10 -19.63
C VAL A 354 2.77 0.71 -19.02
N GLY A 355 3.71 0.61 -18.09
CA GLY A 355 4.11 -0.65 -17.44
C GLY A 355 4.10 -0.56 -15.93
N CYS A 356 4.63 -1.61 -15.29
CA CYS A 356 4.98 -1.59 -13.88
C CYS A 356 6.41 -1.11 -13.69
N GLU A 357 6.69 -0.64 -12.48
CA GLU A 357 8.03 -0.27 -12.02
C GLU A 357 8.35 -1.05 -10.75
N THR A 358 9.64 -1.14 -10.38
CA THR A 358 10.02 -1.61 -9.05
C THR A 358 10.38 -0.44 -8.15
N ALA A 359 10.15 -0.61 -6.85
CA ALA A 359 10.45 0.40 -5.85
C ALA A 359 10.93 -0.26 -4.55
N LEU A 360 11.75 0.46 -3.79
CA LEU A 360 12.25 0.03 -2.50
C LEU A 360 11.24 0.42 -1.42
N VAL A 361 10.84 -0.50 -0.55
CA VAL A 361 10.00 -0.16 0.61
C VAL A 361 10.81 0.64 1.63
N VAL A 362 10.25 1.75 2.09
CA VAL A 362 10.91 2.69 3.01
C VAL A 362 10.04 3.00 4.23
N GLY A 363 10.68 3.49 5.29
CA GLY A 363 10.03 3.87 6.54
C GLY A 363 10.99 4.67 7.43
N PRO A 364 10.56 5.04 8.65
CA PRO A 364 11.41 5.75 9.59
C PRO A 364 12.65 4.93 9.95
N SER A 365 13.74 5.61 10.29
CA SER A 365 14.98 4.95 10.72
C SER A 365 14.74 4.01 11.91
N GLY A 366 15.22 2.77 11.79
CA GLY A 366 15.08 1.73 12.82
C GLY A 366 13.76 0.94 12.80
N GLU A 367 12.89 1.21 11.84
CA GLU A 367 11.68 0.42 11.60
C GLU A 367 11.92 -0.65 10.52
N GLU A 368 11.49 -1.89 10.79
CA GLU A 368 11.47 -2.98 9.79
C GLU A 368 10.14 -3.04 9.05
N ILE A 369 9.06 -2.56 9.66
CA ILE A 369 7.70 -2.60 9.12
C ILE A 369 7.09 -1.22 9.34
N TRP A 370 6.72 -0.54 8.26
CA TRP A 370 6.06 0.75 8.30
C TRP A 370 4.76 0.70 7.51
N THR A 371 3.63 0.65 8.21
CA THR A 371 2.30 0.52 7.62
C THR A 371 1.29 1.40 8.34
N ASP A 372 0.20 1.74 7.66
CA ASP A 372 -0.95 2.37 8.27
C ASP A 372 -2.11 1.39 8.55
N LYS A 373 -3.25 1.92 9.04
CA LYS A 373 -4.47 1.15 9.37
C LYS A 373 -5.09 0.40 8.19
N TRP A 374 -4.67 0.68 6.95
CA TRP A 374 -5.17 0.08 5.74
C TRP A 374 -4.19 -0.94 5.13
N GLY A 375 -3.07 -1.23 5.81
CA GLY A 375 -2.04 -2.12 5.29
C GLY A 375 -1.25 -1.52 4.12
N ARG A 376 -1.18 -0.18 4.03
CA ARG A 376 -0.41 0.54 3.00
C ARG A 376 1.03 0.69 3.43
N ILE A 377 1.94 0.78 2.47
CA ILE A 377 3.37 1.03 2.70
C ILE A 377 3.83 2.30 1.99
N LYS A 378 5.06 2.75 2.27
CA LYS A 378 5.73 3.80 1.51
C LYS A 378 6.91 3.23 0.74
N VAL A 379 7.25 3.84 -0.38
CA VAL A 379 8.30 3.37 -1.28
C VAL A 379 9.20 4.51 -1.75
N GLN A 380 10.42 4.19 -2.15
CA GLN A 380 11.30 5.04 -2.94
C GLN A 380 11.40 4.45 -4.34
N PHE A 381 11.07 5.26 -5.36
CA PHE A 381 11.31 4.88 -6.74
C PHE A 381 12.79 5.08 -7.13
N PRO A 382 13.39 4.23 -7.98
CA PRO A 382 14.78 4.38 -8.40
C PRO A 382 15.08 5.68 -9.17
N TRP A 383 14.08 6.24 -9.85
CA TRP A 383 14.20 7.50 -10.59
C TRP A 383 13.95 8.74 -9.73
N ASP A 384 13.42 8.59 -8.51
CA ASP A 384 13.20 9.73 -7.63
C ASP A 384 14.53 10.17 -7.01
N ARG A 385 15.00 11.33 -7.48
CA ARG A 385 16.29 11.93 -7.11
C ARG A 385 16.21 12.83 -5.88
N ASP A 386 15.01 13.29 -5.54
CA ASP A 386 14.78 14.23 -4.44
C ASP A 386 14.45 13.50 -3.12
N GLY A 387 14.01 12.24 -3.21
CA GLY A 387 13.69 11.39 -2.05
C GLY A 387 14.90 11.03 -1.20
N ALA A 388 14.72 11.06 0.12
CA ALA A 388 15.75 10.75 1.11
C ALA A 388 15.79 9.27 1.52
N LYS A 389 15.03 8.39 0.85
CA LYS A 389 14.84 6.97 1.23
C LYS A 389 14.28 6.78 2.64
N ASP A 390 13.38 7.68 3.05
CA ASP A 390 12.73 7.70 4.36
C ASP A 390 11.18 7.64 4.24
N ASP A 391 10.48 7.84 5.35
CA ASP A 391 9.02 7.86 5.43
C ASP A 391 8.36 9.05 4.72
N LYS A 392 9.11 9.92 4.05
CA LYS A 392 8.61 11.05 3.26
C LYS A 392 8.82 10.86 1.76
N SER A 393 9.44 9.77 1.33
CA SER A 393 9.74 9.51 -0.09
C SER A 393 8.50 9.40 -0.98
N SER A 394 7.39 8.86 -0.46
CA SER A 394 6.14 8.73 -1.20
C SER A 394 4.89 8.91 -0.35
N THR A 395 3.75 8.96 -1.03
CA THR A 395 2.43 8.71 -0.42
C THR A 395 2.30 7.26 0.04
N TRP A 396 1.18 6.94 0.69
CA TRP A 396 0.82 5.59 1.09
C TRP A 396 0.26 4.78 -0.08
N LEU A 397 0.96 3.69 -0.45
CA LEU A 397 0.57 2.78 -1.52
C LEU A 397 -0.17 1.56 -0.95
N ARG A 398 -1.33 1.22 -1.54
CA ARG A 398 -2.01 -0.04 -1.22
C ARG A 398 -1.22 -1.23 -1.73
N VAL A 399 -1.24 -2.31 -0.97
CA VAL A 399 -0.59 -3.58 -1.31
C VAL A 399 -1.65 -4.61 -1.67
N ALA A 400 -1.62 -5.10 -2.91
CA ALA A 400 -2.45 -6.20 -3.35
C ALA A 400 -2.16 -7.46 -2.52
N GLN A 401 -3.22 -8.08 -2.01
CA GLN A 401 -3.14 -9.33 -1.26
C GLN A 401 -3.67 -10.47 -2.13
N SER A 402 -3.22 -11.71 -1.87
CA SER A 402 -3.70 -12.89 -2.62
C SER A 402 -5.21 -13.14 -2.41
N VAL A 403 -5.73 -12.85 -1.22
CA VAL A 403 -7.17 -12.88 -0.87
C VAL A 403 -7.46 -11.78 0.13
N ALA A 404 -8.49 -10.95 -0.10
CA ALA A 404 -8.92 -9.91 0.83
C ALA A 404 -10.46 -9.84 0.93
N GLY A 405 -11.00 -10.17 2.10
CA GLY A 405 -12.43 -10.12 2.42
C GLY A 405 -12.73 -9.30 3.66
N LYS A 406 -14.02 -9.22 4.05
CA LYS A 406 -14.47 -8.45 5.23
C LYS A 406 -14.05 -9.18 6.52
N GLY A 407 -12.84 -8.90 7.01
CA GLY A 407 -12.29 -9.47 8.24
C GLY A 407 -11.62 -10.84 8.07
N PHE A 408 -11.32 -11.25 6.83
CA PHE A 408 -10.62 -12.50 6.54
C PHE A 408 -9.78 -12.35 5.27
N GLY A 409 -8.78 -13.21 5.08
CA GLY A 409 -7.92 -13.21 3.90
C GLY A 409 -6.44 -13.42 4.24
N ALA A 410 -5.58 -13.12 3.30
CA ALA A 410 -4.13 -13.08 3.48
C ALA A 410 -3.67 -11.66 3.76
N LEU A 411 -2.66 -11.51 4.63
CA LEU A 411 -2.02 -10.23 4.90
C LEU A 411 -0.50 -10.43 4.96
N PHE A 412 0.17 -10.09 3.87
CA PHE A 412 1.63 -10.02 3.78
C PHE A 412 2.01 -8.56 3.52
N LEU A 413 2.63 -7.95 4.53
CA LEU A 413 3.13 -6.58 4.45
C LEU A 413 4.60 -6.60 4.00
N PRO A 414 4.93 -5.97 2.87
CA PRO A 414 6.31 -5.74 2.49
C PRO A 414 7.02 -4.92 3.58
N ARG A 415 8.24 -5.34 3.91
CA ARG A 415 9.09 -4.75 4.95
C ARG A 415 10.05 -3.72 4.36
N VAL A 416 10.49 -2.78 5.18
CA VAL A 416 11.52 -1.80 4.80
C VAL A 416 12.75 -2.53 4.26
N GLY A 417 13.26 -2.08 3.12
CA GLY A 417 14.38 -2.73 2.41
C GLY A 417 13.97 -3.77 1.36
N GLN A 418 12.71 -4.20 1.31
CA GLN A 418 12.23 -5.12 0.27
C GLN A 418 11.94 -4.39 -1.05
N GLU A 419 12.06 -5.11 -2.16
CA GLU A 419 11.70 -4.62 -3.49
C GLU A 419 10.28 -5.06 -3.86
N VAL A 420 9.46 -4.09 -4.26
CA VAL A 420 8.06 -4.28 -4.63
C VAL A 420 7.81 -3.86 -6.07
N VAL A 421 6.82 -4.49 -6.70
CA VAL A 421 6.33 -4.15 -8.05
C VAL A 421 5.14 -3.19 -7.92
N VAL A 422 5.29 -1.99 -8.44
CA VAL A 422 4.28 -0.93 -8.46
C VAL A 422 3.60 -0.88 -9.82
N THR A 423 2.27 -0.95 -9.81
CA THR A 423 1.39 -0.75 -10.97
C THR A 423 0.55 0.50 -10.76
N TYR A 424 0.06 1.10 -11.83
CA TYR A 424 -0.66 2.37 -11.81
C TYR A 424 -2.12 2.19 -12.23
N LEU A 425 -3.05 2.58 -11.36
CA LEU A 425 -4.49 2.44 -11.66
C LEU A 425 -4.85 3.32 -12.87
N ASN A 426 -5.48 2.72 -13.89
CA ASN A 426 -5.77 3.39 -15.18
C ASN A 426 -4.54 3.94 -15.91
N GLY A 427 -3.33 3.47 -15.56
CA GLY A 427 -2.07 4.00 -16.06
C GLY A 427 -1.69 5.37 -15.49
N ASP A 428 -2.35 5.84 -14.43
CA ASP A 428 -2.13 7.15 -13.81
C ASP A 428 -0.93 7.11 -12.83
N PRO A 429 0.20 7.81 -13.12
CA PRO A 429 1.37 7.86 -12.25
C PRO A 429 1.08 8.36 -10.83
N GLU A 430 -0.03 9.10 -10.64
CA GLU A 430 -0.48 9.65 -9.36
C GLU A 430 -1.28 8.62 -8.54
N ARG A 431 -1.56 7.43 -9.10
CA ARG A 431 -2.30 6.33 -8.43
C ARG A 431 -1.52 5.01 -8.38
N PRO A 432 -0.35 4.99 -7.71
CA PRO A 432 0.45 3.78 -7.57
C PRO A 432 -0.20 2.76 -6.62
N MET A 433 -0.04 1.48 -6.94
CA MET A 433 -0.47 0.32 -6.16
C MET A 433 0.59 -0.77 -6.24
N VAL A 434 0.98 -1.32 -5.09
CA VAL A 434 1.88 -2.47 -5.04
C VAL A 434 1.11 -3.73 -5.44
N THR A 435 1.65 -4.47 -6.39
CA THR A 435 1.00 -5.64 -7.02
C THR A 435 1.82 -6.93 -6.90
N GLY A 436 3.04 -6.84 -6.37
CA GLY A 436 3.89 -7.99 -6.12
C GLY A 436 5.18 -7.60 -5.42
N CYS A 437 5.98 -8.60 -5.10
CA CYS A 437 7.33 -8.46 -4.55
C CYS A 437 8.29 -9.31 -5.37
N VAL A 438 9.55 -8.89 -5.44
CA VAL A 438 10.60 -9.62 -6.15
C VAL A 438 11.83 -9.81 -5.26
N TYR A 439 12.49 -10.95 -5.41
CA TYR A 439 13.82 -11.18 -4.84
C TYR A 439 14.88 -10.50 -5.70
N ASN A 440 16.00 -10.11 -5.08
CA ASN A 440 17.11 -9.45 -5.77
C ASN A 440 18.46 -9.83 -5.12
N GLY A 441 19.55 -9.15 -5.51
CA GLY A 441 20.90 -9.46 -5.02
C GLY A 441 21.11 -9.24 -3.51
N GLU A 442 20.26 -8.43 -2.86
CA GLU A 442 20.30 -8.16 -1.42
C GLU A 442 19.22 -8.95 -0.68
N ASN A 443 18.00 -8.96 -1.22
CA ASN A 443 16.87 -9.77 -0.75
C ASN A 443 16.93 -11.16 -1.39
N ALA A 444 17.75 -12.04 -0.82
CA ALA A 444 17.97 -13.39 -1.32
C ALA A 444 16.72 -14.28 -1.23
N LEU A 445 16.66 -15.29 -2.11
CA LEU A 445 15.65 -16.34 -2.12
C LEU A 445 15.70 -17.16 -0.82
N PRO A 446 14.56 -17.74 -0.37
CA PRO A 446 14.50 -18.60 0.82
C PRO A 446 15.09 -20.00 0.57
N ALA A 447 15.52 -20.31 -0.66
CA ALA A 447 16.17 -21.56 -1.01
C ALA A 447 17.44 -21.28 -1.83
N GLU A 448 18.45 -22.14 -1.67
CA GLU A 448 19.60 -22.14 -2.57
C GLU A 448 19.18 -22.69 -3.94
N LEU A 449 19.06 -21.81 -4.94
CA LEU A 449 18.72 -22.16 -6.31
C LEU A 449 19.98 -22.16 -7.20
N PRO A 450 20.05 -23.06 -8.20
CA PRO A 450 19.01 -24.00 -8.65
C PRO A 450 18.96 -25.35 -7.89
N ALA A 451 19.80 -25.56 -6.86
CA ALA A 451 19.94 -26.85 -6.18
C ALA A 451 18.62 -27.38 -5.59
N ASN A 452 17.79 -26.49 -5.03
CA ASN A 452 16.54 -26.82 -4.36
C ASN A 452 15.29 -26.38 -5.15
N GLN A 453 15.34 -26.48 -6.48
CA GLN A 453 14.27 -26.02 -7.38
C GLN A 453 12.90 -26.73 -7.22
N THR A 454 12.86 -27.86 -6.49
CA THR A 454 11.63 -28.61 -6.18
C THR A 454 10.94 -28.16 -4.90
N GLN A 455 11.47 -27.13 -4.22
CA GLN A 455 10.90 -26.63 -2.97
C GLN A 455 9.90 -25.49 -3.20
N THR A 456 8.76 -25.57 -2.49
CA THR A 456 7.83 -24.46 -2.31
C THR A 456 7.88 -24.00 -0.85
N ILE A 457 8.18 -22.72 -0.62
CA ILE A 457 8.49 -22.21 0.72
C ILE A 457 7.67 -20.97 1.05
N MET A 458 7.04 -20.98 2.22
CA MET A 458 6.58 -19.79 2.93
C MET A 458 7.42 -19.65 4.21
N ARG A 459 8.41 -18.76 4.19
CA ARG A 459 9.29 -18.48 5.33
C ARG A 459 9.06 -17.05 5.83
N THR A 460 9.02 -16.91 7.15
CA THR A 460 8.91 -15.62 7.84
C THR A 460 10.15 -15.38 8.69
N TRP A 461 10.36 -14.13 9.12
CA TRP A 461 11.37 -13.75 10.10
C TRP A 461 10.70 -13.07 11.29
N SER A 462 11.16 -13.38 12.50
CA SER A 462 10.82 -12.61 13.71
C SER A 462 11.14 -11.13 13.48
N SER A 463 10.33 -10.25 14.07
CA SER A 463 10.48 -8.79 13.96
C SER A 463 10.32 -8.19 15.35
N LYS A 464 11.16 -7.25 15.79
CA LYS A 464 12.33 -6.68 15.09
C LYS A 464 13.61 -7.50 15.32
N GLN A 465 14.60 -7.33 14.44
CA GLN A 465 15.97 -7.86 14.49
C GLN A 465 16.04 -9.40 14.56
N GLY A 466 15.08 -10.07 13.92
CA GLY A 466 15.03 -11.54 13.91
C GLY A 466 16.02 -12.15 12.93
N ALA A 467 16.77 -13.15 13.40
CA ALA A 467 17.63 -14.01 12.58
C ALA A 467 17.08 -15.44 12.44
N ALA A 468 15.80 -15.66 12.76
CA ALA A 468 15.03 -16.88 12.49
C ALA A 468 13.51 -16.53 12.48
N GLY A 469 12.67 -17.45 12.02
CA GLY A 469 11.23 -17.29 12.05
C GLY A 469 10.49 -18.58 11.69
N ASN A 470 9.21 -18.47 11.40
CA ASN A 470 8.36 -19.63 11.10
C ASN A 470 8.50 -20.05 9.63
N GLU A 471 8.31 -21.34 9.36
CA GLU A 471 8.41 -21.88 7.99
C GLU A 471 7.37 -22.96 7.73
N LEU A 472 6.76 -22.89 6.55
CA LEU A 472 6.02 -23.97 5.92
C LEU A 472 6.69 -24.28 4.58
N ARG A 473 7.21 -25.49 4.42
CA ARG A 473 7.95 -25.92 3.23
C ARG A 473 7.46 -27.26 2.72
N PHE A 474 7.25 -27.32 1.41
CA PHE A 474 6.95 -28.53 0.64
C PHE A 474 8.15 -28.87 -0.23
N GLU A 475 8.66 -30.09 -0.11
CA GLU A 475 9.70 -30.67 -0.96
C GLU A 475 9.06 -31.72 -1.87
N ASP A 476 9.12 -31.50 -3.18
CA ASP A 476 8.54 -32.37 -4.21
C ASP A 476 9.60 -33.22 -4.93
N LYS A 477 10.83 -33.27 -4.42
CA LYS A 477 11.85 -34.20 -4.92
C LYS A 477 11.38 -35.63 -4.71
N LYS A 478 11.13 -36.31 -5.83
CA LYS A 478 10.66 -37.70 -5.88
C LYS A 478 11.48 -38.62 -4.97
N ASP A 479 10.80 -39.47 -4.21
CA ASP A 479 11.36 -40.43 -3.25
C ASP A 479 12.09 -39.76 -2.07
N SER A 480 11.92 -38.45 -1.88
CA SER A 480 12.47 -37.64 -0.80
C SER A 480 11.50 -36.50 -0.40
N GLU A 481 10.21 -36.71 -0.64
CA GLU A 481 9.17 -35.72 -0.39
C GLU A 481 9.06 -35.42 1.10
N GLN A 482 8.90 -34.13 1.43
CA GLN A 482 8.81 -33.67 2.82
C GLN A 482 7.83 -32.51 2.95
N LEU A 483 6.99 -32.58 3.98
CA LEU A 483 6.33 -31.42 4.56
C LEU A 483 7.09 -31.02 5.82
N TYR A 484 7.65 -29.81 5.82
CA TYR A 484 8.31 -29.23 6.99
C TYR A 484 7.48 -28.07 7.53
N MET A 485 7.18 -28.14 8.82
CA MET A 485 6.45 -27.11 9.55
C MET A 485 7.26 -26.75 10.79
N HIS A 486 7.67 -25.48 10.87
CA HIS A 486 8.51 -24.97 11.95
C HIS A 486 7.85 -23.77 12.61
N ALA A 487 7.61 -23.87 13.91
CA ALA A 487 7.22 -22.77 14.76
C ALA A 487 8.44 -22.27 15.52
N GLN A 488 8.73 -20.97 15.44
CA GLN A 488 9.91 -20.40 16.10
C GLN A 488 9.77 -20.34 17.63
N LYS A 489 8.54 -20.36 18.14
CA LYS A 489 8.24 -20.34 19.57
C LYS A 489 7.05 -21.24 19.91
N ASP A 490 5.84 -20.67 19.95
CA ASP A 490 4.63 -21.37 20.37
C ASP A 490 3.90 -21.91 19.12
N MET A 491 3.45 -23.17 19.15
CA MET A 491 2.52 -23.74 18.17
C MET A 491 1.21 -24.07 18.87
N LEU A 492 0.15 -23.33 18.54
CA LEU A 492 -1.20 -23.59 19.04
C LEU A 492 -2.01 -24.29 17.94
N THR A 493 -2.77 -25.32 18.30
CA THR A 493 -3.61 -26.07 17.36
C THR A 493 -4.98 -26.31 17.99
N GLU A 494 -6.02 -25.77 17.34
CA GLU A 494 -7.41 -25.88 17.76
C GLU A 494 -8.22 -26.53 16.63
N ILE A 495 -9.00 -27.56 16.96
CA ILE A 495 -9.76 -28.36 16.00
C ILE A 495 -11.20 -28.49 16.49
N GLU A 496 -12.13 -27.83 15.80
CA GLU A 496 -13.54 -27.72 16.21
C GLU A 496 -14.36 -29.00 16.10
N ASN A 497 -13.84 -30.04 15.44
CA ASN A 497 -14.60 -31.27 15.24
C ASN A 497 -13.75 -32.54 15.37
N ALA A 498 -12.95 -32.88 14.36
CA ALA A 498 -12.23 -34.15 14.33
C ALA A 498 -10.82 -34.00 13.78
N LEU A 499 -9.85 -34.60 14.47
CA LEU A 499 -8.48 -34.81 14.01
C LEU A 499 -8.26 -36.31 13.77
N THR A 500 -7.75 -36.68 12.60
CA THR A 500 -7.37 -38.05 12.27
C THR A 500 -5.94 -38.07 11.76
N THR A 501 -5.09 -38.88 12.39
CA THR A 501 -3.70 -39.09 11.98
C THR A 501 -3.52 -40.54 11.55
N THR A 502 -2.87 -40.78 10.41
CA THR A 502 -2.56 -42.13 9.92
C THR A 502 -1.17 -42.17 9.33
N ILE A 503 -0.27 -42.93 9.96
CA ILE A 503 1.09 -43.15 9.49
C ILE A 503 1.15 -44.53 8.83
N LYS A 504 1.36 -44.55 7.51
CA LYS A 504 1.32 -45.79 6.73
C LYS A 504 2.57 -46.65 6.91
N LYS A 505 3.72 -46.02 7.12
CA LYS A 505 5.04 -46.67 7.26
C LYS A 505 5.99 -45.73 8.00
N GLY A 506 6.91 -46.31 8.78
CA GLY A 506 7.92 -45.55 9.51
C GLY A 506 7.67 -45.54 11.02
N ALA A 507 8.12 -44.48 11.68
CA ALA A 507 8.01 -44.29 13.11
C ALA A 507 7.22 -43.01 13.43
N GLU A 508 6.52 -43.02 14.56
CA GLU A 508 5.95 -41.83 15.19
C GLU A 508 6.77 -41.55 16.46
N ILE A 509 7.40 -40.38 16.53
CA ILE A 509 8.30 -40.04 17.63
C ILE A 509 7.81 -38.73 18.26
N HIS A 510 7.55 -38.78 19.57
CA HIS A 510 7.23 -37.62 20.39
C HIS A 510 8.32 -37.47 21.45
N THR A 511 9.05 -36.35 21.43
CA THR A 511 10.12 -36.06 22.38
C THR A 511 9.86 -34.74 23.09
N LEU A 512 9.62 -34.80 24.39
CA LEU A 512 9.57 -33.65 25.28
C LEU A 512 10.86 -33.65 26.10
N GLN A 513 11.73 -32.69 25.87
CA GLN A 513 13.03 -32.61 26.58
C GLN A 513 12.88 -32.01 27.97
N GLU A 514 11.97 -31.03 28.12
CA GLU A 514 11.70 -30.33 29.37
C GLU A 514 10.21 -29.97 29.44
N GLY A 515 9.64 -30.04 30.65
CA GLY A 515 8.24 -29.71 30.92
C GLY A 515 7.33 -30.92 31.08
N ASP A 516 6.02 -30.66 31.00
CA ASP A 516 4.97 -31.63 31.31
C ASP A 516 4.16 -32.04 30.07
N ARG A 517 3.66 -33.29 30.08
CA ARG A 517 2.66 -33.77 29.12
C ARG A 517 1.36 -34.08 29.85
N THR A 518 0.27 -33.46 29.40
CA THR A 518 -1.07 -33.71 29.93
C THR A 518 -1.96 -34.31 28.85
N VAL A 519 -2.73 -35.33 29.20
CA VAL A 519 -3.82 -35.89 28.39
C VAL A 519 -5.08 -35.83 29.24
N ASP A 520 -6.05 -35.01 28.84
CA ASP A 520 -7.34 -34.86 29.52
C ASP A 520 -8.48 -35.27 28.58
N VAL A 521 -9.15 -36.38 28.92
CA VAL A 521 -10.33 -36.88 28.21
C VAL A 521 -11.55 -36.70 29.12
N GLN A 522 -12.16 -35.53 29.05
CA GLN A 522 -13.28 -35.17 29.94
C GLN A 522 -14.53 -36.04 29.70
N LYS A 523 -14.76 -36.47 28.47
CA LYS A 523 -15.89 -37.32 28.10
C LYS A 523 -15.50 -38.28 26.98
N GLY A 524 -15.89 -39.54 27.13
CA GLY A 524 -15.73 -40.56 26.09
C GLY A 524 -14.90 -41.74 26.58
N LYS A 525 -14.16 -42.34 25.65
CA LYS A 525 -13.29 -43.48 25.90
C LYS A 525 -11.91 -43.22 25.31
N GLU A 526 -10.88 -43.60 26.04
CA GLU A 526 -9.54 -43.77 25.49
C GLU A 526 -9.34 -45.25 25.15
N THR A 527 -8.67 -45.55 24.04
CA THR A 527 -8.38 -46.93 23.64
C THR A 527 -6.95 -47.00 23.11
N HIS A 528 -6.15 -47.89 23.69
CA HIS A 528 -4.76 -48.12 23.30
C HIS A 528 -4.57 -49.60 22.91
N ASN A 529 -4.43 -49.86 21.61
CA ASN A 529 -4.25 -51.21 21.06
C ASN A 529 -2.82 -51.41 20.56
N VAL A 530 -2.02 -52.20 21.27
CA VAL A 530 -0.66 -52.53 20.87
C VAL A 530 -0.60 -54.02 20.52
N LYS A 531 -0.28 -54.33 19.26
CA LYS A 531 -0.10 -55.74 18.81
C LYS A 531 1.29 -56.28 19.10
N GLY A 532 2.30 -55.40 19.10
CA GLY A 532 3.67 -55.72 19.46
C GLY A 532 3.92 -55.50 20.95
N THR A 533 5.11 -55.02 21.27
CA THR A 533 5.53 -54.72 22.64
C THR A 533 5.11 -53.31 23.06
N ARG A 534 4.70 -53.16 24.32
CA ARG A 534 4.53 -51.86 24.99
C ARG A 534 5.50 -51.79 26.16
N ASP A 535 6.60 -51.07 25.99
CA ASP A 535 7.56 -50.82 27.05
C ASP A 535 7.24 -49.50 27.76
N ILE A 536 7.23 -49.53 29.10
CA ILE A 536 6.99 -48.35 29.94
C ILE A 536 8.10 -48.30 30.99
N THR A 537 8.73 -47.15 31.14
CA THR A 537 9.72 -46.89 32.19
C THR A 537 9.37 -45.58 32.85
N VAL A 538 9.10 -45.61 34.15
CA VAL A 538 8.86 -44.44 35.00
C VAL A 538 9.92 -44.45 36.09
N THR A 539 10.76 -43.41 36.13
CA THR A 539 11.83 -43.30 37.12
C THR A 539 11.40 -42.54 38.38
N GLY A 540 10.34 -41.74 38.27
CA GLY A 540 9.68 -41.08 39.39
C GLY A 540 8.47 -41.87 39.90
N ASP A 541 7.57 -41.18 40.58
CA ASP A 541 6.35 -41.79 41.11
C ASP A 541 5.33 -42.09 40.00
N GLU A 542 4.69 -43.25 40.09
CA GLU A 542 3.54 -43.63 39.24
C GLU A 542 2.30 -43.83 40.12
N THR A 543 1.23 -43.09 39.86
CA THR A 543 -0.04 -43.18 40.62
C THR A 543 -1.20 -43.53 39.69
N HIS A 544 -1.98 -44.55 40.06
CA HIS A 544 -3.18 -44.99 39.35
C HIS A 544 -4.42 -44.86 40.25
N THR A 545 -5.37 -44.01 39.86
CA THR A 545 -6.66 -43.89 40.54
C THR A 545 -7.79 -44.30 39.60
N ASN A 546 -8.48 -45.40 39.91
CA ASN A 546 -9.63 -45.88 39.17
C ASN A 546 -10.86 -45.86 40.07
N SER A 547 -11.74 -44.88 39.90
CA SER A 547 -13.02 -44.82 40.65
C SER A 547 -14.02 -45.87 40.16
N GLY A 548 -13.90 -46.29 38.90
CA GLY A 548 -14.68 -47.37 38.31
C GLY A 548 -14.01 -48.75 38.46
N LYS A 549 -14.58 -49.75 37.78
CA LYS A 549 -14.01 -51.10 37.76
C LYS A 549 -12.66 -51.12 37.03
N PHE A 550 -11.62 -51.62 37.69
CA PHE A 550 -10.35 -51.98 37.06
C PHE A 550 -10.31 -53.49 36.79
N THR A 551 -9.89 -53.90 35.60
CA THR A 551 -9.71 -55.32 35.24
C THR A 551 -8.35 -55.51 34.59
N HIS A 552 -7.48 -56.28 35.24
CA HIS A 552 -6.19 -56.66 34.69
C HIS A 552 -6.23 -58.16 34.37
N LYS A 553 -6.23 -58.50 33.08
CA LYS A 553 -6.21 -59.89 32.61
C LYS A 553 -4.89 -60.16 31.90
N VAL A 554 -4.10 -61.06 32.45
CA VAL A 554 -2.85 -61.55 31.85
C VAL A 554 -3.07 -63.02 31.49
N THR A 555 -2.76 -63.39 30.24
CA THR A 555 -2.91 -64.77 29.77
C THR A 555 -1.61 -65.57 29.86
N GLY A 556 -0.47 -64.88 29.76
CA GLY A 556 0.84 -65.41 30.13
C GLY A 556 1.18 -65.09 31.58
N ASP A 557 2.48 -64.90 31.84
CA ASP A 557 2.98 -64.66 33.19
C ASP A 557 2.73 -63.22 33.66
N TYR A 558 2.35 -63.08 34.93
CA TYR A 558 2.30 -61.80 35.62
C TYR A 558 3.33 -61.82 36.77
N ALA A 559 4.48 -61.19 36.54
CA ALA A 559 5.51 -61.01 37.56
C ALA A 559 5.34 -59.65 38.25
N LEU A 560 5.19 -59.66 39.58
CA LEU A 560 5.16 -58.47 40.42
C LEU A 560 6.28 -58.56 41.46
N THR A 561 7.33 -57.76 41.26
CA THR A 561 8.45 -57.65 42.19
C THR A 561 8.39 -56.28 42.86
N ILE A 562 8.44 -56.25 44.19
CA ILE A 562 8.39 -55.03 44.98
C ILE A 562 9.56 -55.08 45.97
N ASP A 563 10.59 -54.26 45.73
CA ASP A 563 11.73 -54.16 46.65
C ASP A 563 11.36 -53.40 47.94
N GLY A 564 10.33 -52.55 47.85
CA GLY A 564 9.76 -51.81 48.97
C GLY A 564 8.60 -52.55 49.66
N LYS A 565 7.57 -51.80 50.07
CA LYS A 565 6.39 -52.34 50.75
C LYS A 565 5.21 -52.48 49.80
N LEU A 566 4.60 -53.68 49.76
CA LEU A 566 3.27 -53.88 49.18
C LEU A 566 2.19 -53.72 50.27
N THR A 567 1.16 -52.91 50.02
CA THR A 567 -0.05 -52.81 50.86
C THR A 567 -1.28 -53.06 50.01
N ILE A 568 -2.10 -54.04 50.40
CA ILE A 568 -3.39 -54.34 49.77
C ILE A 568 -4.48 -54.09 50.80
N THR A 569 -5.36 -53.13 50.53
CA THR A 569 -6.53 -52.83 51.37
C THR A 569 -7.78 -52.98 50.53
N VAL A 570 -8.68 -53.88 50.95
CA VAL A 570 -9.94 -54.16 50.26
C VAL A 570 -11.05 -54.15 51.30
N THR A 571 -12.10 -53.36 51.06
CA THR A 571 -13.28 -53.27 51.93
C THR A 571 -14.30 -54.38 51.65
N GLY A 572 -14.30 -54.90 50.42
CA GLY A 572 -15.02 -56.11 50.02
C GLY A 572 -14.17 -57.37 50.13
N ASP A 573 -14.53 -58.39 49.36
CA ASP A 573 -13.86 -59.69 49.41
C ASP A 573 -12.53 -59.71 48.64
N ILE A 574 -11.55 -60.40 49.22
CA ILE A 574 -10.33 -60.83 48.52
C ILE A 574 -10.46 -62.32 48.23
N SER A 575 -10.25 -62.73 46.97
CA SER A 575 -10.24 -64.15 46.58
C SER A 575 -8.97 -64.49 45.81
N ILE A 576 -8.18 -65.40 46.36
CA ILE A 576 -6.98 -65.97 45.70
C ILE A 576 -7.29 -67.42 45.40
N LYS A 577 -7.32 -67.77 44.10
CA LYS A 577 -7.59 -69.12 43.62
C LYS A 577 -6.45 -69.57 42.72
N SER A 578 -5.85 -70.71 43.04
CA SER A 578 -4.85 -71.39 42.22
C SER A 578 -5.29 -72.83 42.01
N SER A 579 -5.20 -73.32 40.78
CA SER A 579 -5.39 -74.76 40.48
C SER A 579 -4.14 -75.58 40.81
N ALA A 580 -3.01 -74.92 41.07
CA ALA A 580 -1.75 -75.52 41.47
C ALA A 580 -1.48 -75.17 42.95
N GLY A 581 -0.29 -74.65 43.27
CA GLY A 581 0.07 -74.22 44.62
C GLY A 581 -0.21 -72.74 44.88
N VAL A 582 -0.35 -72.40 46.17
CA VAL A 582 -0.17 -71.04 46.70
C VAL A 582 0.85 -71.16 47.82
N THR A 583 1.99 -70.48 47.69
CA THR A 583 3.03 -70.42 48.72
C THR A 583 3.04 -69.05 49.36
N GLN A 584 3.05 -68.99 50.69
CA GLN A 584 3.18 -67.75 51.45
C GLN A 584 4.33 -67.93 52.44
N GLU A 585 5.33 -67.06 52.35
CA GLU A 585 6.51 -67.08 53.20
C GLU A 585 6.76 -65.67 53.73
N ALA A 586 7.12 -65.56 55.01
CA ALA A 586 7.51 -64.31 55.64
C ALA A 586 8.78 -64.54 56.47
N GLY A 587 9.81 -63.74 56.24
CA GLY A 587 11.11 -63.89 56.93
C GLY A 587 11.09 -63.51 58.42
N THR A 588 10.05 -62.81 58.89
CA THR A 588 9.95 -62.35 60.29
C THR A 588 8.65 -62.80 60.96
N ALA A 589 7.51 -62.26 60.53
CA ALA A 589 6.22 -62.55 61.12
C ALA A 589 5.14 -62.73 60.04
N PHE A 590 4.36 -63.79 60.18
CA PHE A 590 3.11 -63.99 59.45
C PHE A 590 1.95 -63.89 60.43
N ALA A 591 1.00 -62.96 60.18
CA ALA A 591 -0.14 -62.73 61.06
C ALA A 591 -1.45 -62.82 60.28
N ALA A 592 -2.30 -63.80 60.62
CA ALA A 592 -3.65 -63.96 60.09
C ALA A 592 -4.68 -63.77 61.21
N LYS A 593 -5.67 -62.92 60.98
CA LYS A 593 -6.75 -62.62 61.94
C LYS A 593 -8.09 -62.56 61.19
N SER A 594 -9.16 -63.06 61.80
CA SER A 594 -10.53 -62.96 61.29
C SER A 594 -11.47 -62.50 62.40
N GLY A 595 -12.45 -61.67 62.07
CA GLY A 595 -13.42 -61.12 63.03
C GLY A 595 -14.58 -62.07 63.38
N THR A 596 -14.92 -63.01 62.49
CA THR A 596 -16.08 -63.91 62.67
C THR A 596 -15.66 -65.37 62.64
N ALA A 597 -15.10 -65.82 61.52
CA ALA A 597 -14.68 -67.21 61.33
C ALA A 597 -13.33 -67.28 60.61
N PHE A 598 -12.44 -68.11 61.13
CA PHE A 598 -11.20 -68.48 60.47
C PHE A 598 -11.24 -69.99 60.20
N SER A 599 -11.34 -70.40 58.94
CA SER A 599 -11.46 -71.81 58.55
C SER A 599 -10.28 -72.21 57.70
N ILE A 600 -9.54 -73.22 58.18
CA ILE A 600 -8.48 -73.89 57.43
C ILE A 600 -8.89 -75.35 57.28
N LYS A 601 -8.85 -75.87 56.06
CA LYS A 601 -9.16 -77.27 55.75
C LYS A 601 -8.11 -77.79 54.78
N GLY A 602 -7.39 -78.84 55.17
CA GLY A 602 -6.56 -79.63 54.27
C GLY A 602 -7.39 -80.77 53.67
N GLY A 603 -7.25 -81.03 52.37
CA GLY A 603 -7.90 -82.17 51.72
C GLY A 603 -7.28 -83.51 52.09
N THR A 604 -5.94 -83.55 52.16
CA THR A 604 -5.16 -84.75 52.51
C THR A 604 -4.48 -84.59 53.87
N GLU A 605 -3.80 -83.47 54.08
CA GLU A 605 -3.05 -83.20 55.30
C GLU A 605 -3.20 -81.72 55.69
N LEU A 606 -3.20 -81.46 56.99
CA LEU A 606 -3.01 -80.15 57.57
C LEU A 606 -1.92 -80.26 58.63
N THR A 607 -0.74 -79.70 58.35
CA THR A 607 0.42 -79.72 59.25
C THR A 607 0.57 -78.35 59.92
N SER A 608 0.65 -78.33 61.24
CA SER A 608 0.91 -77.14 62.04
C SER A 608 2.09 -77.41 62.96
N GLU A 609 3.23 -76.76 62.70
CA GLU A 609 4.45 -76.92 63.46
C GLU A 609 4.98 -75.56 63.90
N ALA A 610 5.55 -75.49 65.11
CA ALA A 610 6.21 -74.31 65.63
C ALA A 610 7.51 -74.73 66.33
N GLY A 611 8.62 -74.03 66.06
CA GLY A 611 9.93 -74.37 66.62
C GLY A 611 10.05 -74.18 68.13
N THR A 612 9.19 -73.37 68.74
CA THR A 612 9.21 -73.13 70.20
C THR A 612 7.87 -73.45 70.85
N ASN A 613 6.80 -72.75 70.45
CA ASN A 613 5.49 -72.86 71.09
C ASN A 613 4.40 -72.89 70.02
N LEU A 614 3.53 -73.89 70.08
CA LEU A 614 2.23 -73.89 69.40
C LEU A 614 1.14 -73.68 70.45
N THR A 615 0.43 -72.56 70.39
CA THR A 615 -0.62 -72.20 71.36
C THR A 615 -1.98 -72.14 70.69
N ASN A 616 -2.92 -72.96 71.17
CA ASN A 616 -4.31 -72.95 70.73
C ASN A 616 -5.21 -72.57 71.93
N LYS A 617 -6.06 -71.55 71.78
CA LYS A 617 -6.97 -71.08 72.83
C LYS A 617 -8.33 -70.76 72.23
N ALA A 618 -9.40 -71.22 72.85
CA ALA A 618 -10.78 -70.89 72.49
C ALA A 618 -11.53 -70.36 73.72
N GLY A 619 -12.39 -69.35 73.53
CA GLY A 619 -13.14 -68.72 74.63
C GLY A 619 -14.34 -69.54 75.12
N MET A 620 -14.92 -70.39 74.27
CA MET A 620 -16.11 -71.19 74.61
C MET A 620 -15.85 -72.70 74.54
N LYS A 621 -15.36 -73.18 73.39
CA LYS A 621 -15.08 -74.61 73.18
C LYS A 621 -13.89 -74.77 72.26
N MET A 622 -12.96 -75.65 72.64
CA MET A 622 -11.97 -76.21 71.74
C MET A 622 -12.35 -77.67 71.48
N LEU A 623 -12.55 -78.04 70.22
CA LEU A 623 -12.85 -79.42 69.82
C LEU A 623 -11.69 -79.95 68.99
N ASN A 624 -11.01 -80.95 69.51
CA ASN A 624 -10.12 -81.79 68.73
C ASN A 624 -10.83 -83.13 68.51
N GLN A 625 -10.87 -83.63 67.29
CA GLN A 625 -11.48 -84.91 66.97
C GLN A 625 -10.64 -85.60 65.88
N GLY A 626 -10.16 -86.81 66.17
CA GLY A 626 -9.55 -87.69 65.17
C GLY A 626 -10.56 -88.74 64.72
N GLY A 627 -10.56 -89.09 63.43
CA GLY A 627 -11.46 -90.13 62.91
C GLY A 627 -11.03 -91.55 63.31
N VAL A 628 -9.72 -91.80 63.42
CA VAL A 628 -9.14 -93.11 63.77
C VAL A 628 -8.35 -93.02 65.07
N GLN A 629 -7.46 -92.05 65.17
CA GLN A 629 -6.53 -91.89 66.28
C GLN A 629 -6.29 -90.41 66.57
N MET A 630 -6.03 -90.11 67.84
CA MET A 630 -5.48 -88.83 68.28
C MET A 630 -4.30 -89.11 69.19
N ASP A 631 -3.10 -88.69 68.75
CA ASP A 631 -1.88 -88.85 69.52
C ASP A 631 -1.47 -87.52 70.13
N ASN A 632 -1.42 -87.48 71.45
CA ASN A 632 -0.78 -86.40 72.19
C ASN A 632 0.48 -86.98 72.83
N LYS A 633 1.65 -86.52 72.37
CA LYS A 633 2.95 -87.01 72.85
C LYS A 633 3.82 -85.83 73.26
N ALA A 634 4.10 -85.74 74.55
CA ALA A 634 5.04 -84.79 75.12
C ALA A 634 5.66 -85.40 76.39
N PRO A 635 6.85 -84.94 76.83
CA PRO A 635 7.41 -85.34 78.13
C PRO A 635 6.46 -85.05 79.30
N ILE A 636 5.65 -83.99 79.18
CA ILE A 636 4.64 -83.59 80.15
C ILE A 636 3.36 -83.22 79.39
N ILE A 637 2.25 -83.86 79.75
CA ILE A 637 0.91 -83.48 79.29
C ILE A 637 0.12 -83.03 80.51
N ASN A 638 -0.23 -81.75 80.55
CA ASN A 638 -1.08 -81.18 81.59
C ASN A 638 -2.50 -80.99 81.04
N SER A 639 -3.44 -81.81 81.51
CA SER A 639 -4.87 -81.63 81.24
C SER A 639 -5.56 -81.26 82.55
N LYS A 640 -6.21 -80.09 82.58
CA LYS A 640 -6.88 -79.55 83.77
C LYS A 640 -8.21 -78.95 83.35
N ALA A 641 -9.26 -79.16 84.16
CA ALA A 641 -10.54 -78.50 84.00
C ALA A 641 -11.01 -77.97 85.37
N ASP A 642 -11.52 -76.74 85.41
CA ASP A 642 -11.94 -76.09 86.66
C ASP A 642 -13.31 -76.55 87.16
N ALA A 643 -14.19 -76.98 86.25
CA ALA A 643 -15.52 -77.48 86.59
C ALA A 643 -15.61 -79.01 86.49
N THR A 644 -15.36 -79.56 85.30
CA THR A 644 -15.49 -81.00 85.06
C THR A 644 -14.53 -81.43 83.96
N GLN A 645 -13.77 -82.49 84.23
CA GLN A 645 -13.02 -83.20 83.23
C GLN A 645 -13.63 -84.59 83.07
N THR A 646 -14.20 -84.85 81.90
CA THR A 646 -14.78 -86.16 81.56
C THR A 646 -13.84 -86.87 80.60
N VAL A 647 -13.46 -88.11 80.94
CA VAL A 647 -12.68 -89.00 80.08
C VAL A 647 -13.51 -90.26 79.87
N GLU A 648 -14.01 -90.44 78.65
CA GLU A 648 -14.88 -91.55 78.28
C GLU A 648 -14.26 -92.34 77.13
N ALA A 649 -14.35 -93.68 77.19
CA ALA A 649 -13.94 -94.58 76.12
C ALA A 649 -15.07 -95.57 75.85
N GLY A 650 -15.49 -95.69 74.58
CA GLY A 650 -16.62 -96.55 74.20
C GLY A 650 -16.33 -98.05 74.27
N ALA A 651 -15.06 -98.46 74.23
CA ALA A 651 -14.64 -99.86 74.32
C ALA A 651 -13.67 -100.12 75.48
N MET A 652 -12.56 -99.37 75.54
CA MET A 652 -11.51 -99.57 76.54
C MET A 652 -10.75 -98.28 76.81
N LEU A 653 -10.65 -97.91 78.09
CA LEU A 653 -9.71 -96.90 78.56
C LEU A 653 -8.49 -97.62 79.16
N THR A 654 -7.30 -97.31 78.66
CA THR A 654 -6.05 -97.86 79.19
C THR A 654 -5.18 -96.73 79.72
N LEU A 655 -5.00 -96.69 81.04
CA LEU A 655 -4.05 -95.80 81.71
C LEU A 655 -2.79 -96.60 82.03
N LYS A 656 -1.66 -96.24 81.42
CA LYS A 656 -0.37 -96.87 81.68
C LYS A 656 0.60 -95.81 82.20
N GLY A 657 1.11 -96.03 83.41
CA GLY A 657 2.11 -95.18 84.06
C GLY A 657 2.71 -95.89 85.27
N ALA A 658 3.92 -95.49 85.68
CA ALA A 658 4.58 -96.03 86.87
C ALA A 658 3.82 -95.68 88.17
N LEU A 659 3.03 -94.60 88.15
CA LEU A 659 2.18 -94.17 89.25
C LEU A 659 0.94 -93.44 88.69
N ALA A 660 -0.25 -93.90 89.09
CA ALA A 660 -1.50 -93.19 88.85
C ALA A 660 -2.10 -92.83 90.21
N LYS A 661 -2.25 -91.54 90.49
CA LYS A 661 -2.87 -91.06 91.72
C LYS A 661 -4.24 -90.49 91.36
N VAL A 662 -5.28 -91.23 91.72
CA VAL A 662 -6.67 -90.80 91.66
C VAL A 662 -7.04 -90.46 93.10
N ASN A 663 -7.37 -89.19 93.37
CA ASN A 663 -7.80 -88.72 94.67
C ASN A 663 -9.30 -88.53 94.69
#